data_AF-A0A5C7HD04-F1
#
_entry.id   AF-A0A5C7HD04-F1
#
_cell.length_a   1.000
_cell.length_b   1.000
_cell.length_c   1.000
_cell.angle_alpha   90.00
_cell.angle_beta   90.00
_cell.angle_gamma   90.00
#
_symmetry.space_group_name_H-M   'P 1'
#
loop_
_entity.id
_entity.type
_entity.pdbx_description
1 polymer ?
#
loop_
_entity_poly.entity_id
_entity_poly.type
_entity_poly.pdbx_seq_one_letter_code
_entity_poly.pdbx_strand_id
1 'polypeptide(L)'
;MGSNSSGISDQTNQANPEPGGVSSSFITPRSSKTAEQRLQISMKEDSSERAKAATATPAASDMDETQVNEEEVDPESNSSVLHQPLLLKRNNTLSSNPLALVGAKVSHIESLDYEINENDLFKQDWRSRSKVQVLQYIFSKWTLAFLVGLLTGLIATLINLAVENIAGYKLLAVVGFIKKERYLTGLIYLTGVNFGLTLIASVLCVCFAPTAAGPGIPEIKAYLNGVDTPNMFGATTLIIIGSIGAVSAGLDLGKEGPLVHIGSCIASLLGQGGPDNYRIKWRWLRYFNNDRDRRDLITCGASSGVCAAFRAPVGGVLFSLEEVATWWRSALLWRTFFSTAIVVVVLRAFIEICNSGKCGLFGKGGLIMFDVSNVIVRYHVMDVFPVTMIGIIGGLLGSLYNHVLHKVLRLYNLINQKGKIHKLLLSLTVSIFTSVCLYCLPFLAKCQPCDPDITTETCPTNERSGYLKQFNCPNGYYNDLATLLLTTNDDAVRKLFSSNIPNEFQPLSLLIFFALYCILGLITFGIAVPSGLFLPIILIGAAYGRLLGISMGSYSTIDSGLYAVLGAASLMAGSMRMTVSLCVIFLELTNNLLLLPITMIVLLIAKTVGDCFNPSIYEIILELKGLPFLDAHPEPWMRNLTVGELADAKPPVVTLNGVEKVSRIVDVLRNTTHNGFPVVDDGVVPPTGLALGATEIHGLILRAHLLQALKKKFFLPEKRRTEEWEVREKFTWVELAEREGRIEEVAVTSDEMEMYIDLHPLTNSTPYTVMESISVAKALVLFREVGLRHLLIVPKYEAAGASPVIGILTRQDLRAYNILSAFPHLDRSKGGGKN
;
A
#
# COMPACT_ATOMS: atom_id res chain seq x y z
N MET A 1 48.64 18.97 -16.86
CA MET A 1 49.80 19.54 -16.15
C MET A 1 49.89 21.01 -16.49
N GLY A 2 49.94 21.90 -15.50
CA GLY A 2 50.17 23.35 -15.68
C GLY A 2 48.95 24.23 -15.41
N SER A 3 48.73 24.57 -14.15
CA SER A 3 47.75 25.52 -13.60
C SER A 3 48.22 26.98 -13.74
N ASN A 4 47.35 27.87 -14.24
CA ASN A 4 47.42 29.36 -14.12
C ASN A 4 46.25 29.80 -13.22
N SER A 5 46.34 30.52 -12.09
CA SER A 5 47.11 31.71 -11.62
C SER A 5 46.38 33.06 -11.81
N SER A 6 46.43 33.88 -10.73
CA SER A 6 45.96 35.27 -10.49
C SER A 6 44.50 35.51 -10.05
N GLY A 7 44.17 36.27 -9.00
CA GLY A 7 44.96 36.95 -7.96
C GLY A 7 44.19 38.12 -7.28
N ILE A 8 44.64 38.51 -6.07
CA ILE A 8 44.57 39.85 -5.39
C ILE A 8 43.28 40.13 -4.57
N SER A 9 43.25 40.61 -3.30
CA SER A 9 44.25 41.06 -2.27
C SER A 9 43.62 41.28 -0.88
N ASP A 10 44.51 41.50 0.11
CA ASP A 10 44.38 42.29 1.36
C ASP A 10 43.75 41.66 2.62
N GLN A 11 44.18 41.95 3.87
CA GLN A 11 45.43 42.36 4.52
C GLN A 11 45.14 42.29 6.05
N THR A 12 46.15 41.91 6.85
CA THR A 12 46.46 42.37 8.24
C THR A 12 45.61 42.02 9.49
N ASN A 13 46.34 41.44 10.47
CA ASN A 13 46.60 41.91 11.85
C ASN A 13 45.80 41.46 13.10
N GLN A 14 46.63 41.00 14.07
CA GLN A 14 46.70 41.35 15.50
C GLN A 14 45.74 40.74 16.54
N ALA A 15 46.37 39.96 17.43
CA ALA A 15 46.36 39.99 18.90
C ALA A 15 45.12 40.46 19.69
N ASN A 16 44.68 39.58 20.61
CA ASN A 16 44.05 39.76 21.95
C ASN A 16 43.92 41.19 22.52
N PRO A 17 42.86 41.52 23.33
CA PRO A 17 42.60 40.84 24.61
C PRO A 17 41.14 40.77 25.16
N GLU A 18 40.96 39.95 26.21
CA GLU A 18 39.92 39.95 27.28
C GLU A 18 38.41 39.78 26.93
N PRO A 19 37.64 39.09 27.82
CA PRO A 19 36.90 39.85 28.84
C PRO A 19 36.78 39.16 30.22
N GLY A 20 36.91 40.00 31.26
CA GLY A 20 35.86 40.31 32.26
C GLY A 20 35.05 39.18 32.88
N GLY A 21 35.24 38.99 34.19
CA GLY A 21 34.36 38.17 35.04
C GLY A 21 33.07 38.88 35.49
N VAL A 22 32.19 38.12 36.16
CA VAL A 22 31.65 38.38 37.51
C VAL A 22 30.55 37.35 37.87
N SER A 23 30.74 36.77 39.05
CA SER A 23 29.82 36.17 40.03
C SER A 23 28.74 35.14 39.63
N SER A 24 28.89 33.93 40.19
CA SER A 24 27.76 33.17 40.73
C SER A 24 28.13 32.61 42.10
N SER A 25 27.36 33.01 43.10
CA SER A 25 27.46 32.67 44.52
C SER A 25 27.36 31.17 44.79
N PHE A 26 28.32 30.69 45.57
CA PHE A 26 28.32 29.41 46.27
C PHE A 26 27.23 29.38 47.36
N ILE A 27 26.33 28.40 47.33
CA ILE A 27 25.69 27.84 48.53
C ILE A 27 25.84 26.32 48.45
N THR A 28 26.43 25.76 49.49
CA THR A 28 26.75 24.34 49.71
C THR A 28 25.49 23.47 49.87
N PRO A 29 25.52 22.18 49.46
CA PRO A 29 24.46 21.24 49.79
C PRO A 29 24.73 20.58 51.15
N ARG A 30 23.73 20.59 52.03
CA ARG A 30 23.71 19.79 53.26
C ARG A 30 22.89 18.53 53.02
N SER A 31 23.51 17.39 53.32
CA SER A 31 22.96 16.05 53.22
C SER A 31 21.78 15.79 54.15
N SER A 32 20.79 15.03 53.70
CA SER A 32 20.26 13.89 54.46
C SER A 32 19.29 13.02 53.63
N LYS A 33 19.73 11.77 53.41
CA LYS A 33 18.95 10.53 53.58
C LYS A 33 17.47 10.54 53.18
N THR A 34 17.15 9.95 52.02
CA THR A 34 16.03 8.98 51.86
C THR A 34 16.03 8.39 50.45
N ALA A 35 16.85 7.38 50.24
CA ALA A 35 16.76 6.49 49.08
C ALA A 35 17.14 5.09 49.59
N GLU A 36 16.16 4.36 50.13
CA GLU A 36 16.15 2.91 50.38
C GLU A 36 14.92 2.56 51.24
N GLN A 37 13.72 2.65 50.66
CA GLN A 37 12.49 2.01 51.17
C GLN A 37 11.33 2.28 50.21
N ARG A 38 11.26 1.53 49.10
CA ARG A 38 10.02 1.26 48.31
C ARG A 38 10.27 0.25 47.19
N LEU A 39 10.97 -0.83 47.53
CA LEU A 39 11.17 -2.00 46.68
C LEU A 39 11.13 -3.24 47.58
N GLN A 40 9.99 -3.49 48.24
CA GLN A 40 9.70 -4.77 48.93
C GLN A 40 8.28 -4.86 49.53
N ILE A 41 7.22 -4.54 48.77
CA ILE A 41 5.87 -4.97 49.11
C ILE A 41 5.13 -5.27 47.80
N SER A 42 4.41 -6.40 47.76
CA SER A 42 3.66 -6.98 46.63
C SER A 42 4.41 -8.00 45.76
N MET A 43 5.01 -8.99 46.43
CA MET A 43 5.08 -10.38 45.94
C MET A 43 4.68 -11.29 47.10
N LYS A 44 3.38 -11.45 47.32
CA LYS A 44 2.77 -12.55 48.08
C LYS A 44 1.25 -12.40 48.00
N GLU A 45 0.64 -13.06 47.05
CA GLU A 45 -0.70 -13.67 47.14
C GLU A 45 -0.98 -14.30 45.79
N ASP A 46 -0.48 -15.53 45.65
CA ASP A 46 -0.92 -16.47 44.64
C ASP A 46 -1.39 -17.71 45.41
N SER A 47 -2.45 -18.34 44.90
CA SER A 47 -3.03 -19.63 45.32
C SER A 47 -3.92 -19.70 46.57
N SER A 48 -5.24 -19.71 46.37
CA SER A 48 -6.11 -20.73 46.96
C SER A 48 -7.45 -20.84 46.21
N GLU A 49 -7.86 -22.10 46.03
CA GLU A 49 -9.20 -22.61 45.69
C GLU A 49 -9.67 -22.73 44.23
N ARG A 50 -9.33 -23.92 43.69
CA ARG A 50 -10.04 -24.69 42.68
C ARG A 50 -11.38 -25.26 43.20
N ALA A 51 -12.37 -25.25 42.29
CA ALA A 51 -13.29 -26.35 41.94
C ALA A 51 -14.45 -26.76 42.87
N LYS A 52 -15.68 -26.71 42.31
CA LYS A 52 -16.76 -27.74 42.34
C LYS A 52 -17.89 -27.25 41.41
N ALA A 53 -18.13 -27.87 40.26
CA ALA A 53 -18.87 -29.11 40.00
C ALA A 53 -20.37 -28.87 39.69
N ALA A 54 -20.80 -29.46 38.58
CA ALA A 54 -22.14 -29.45 37.96
C ALA A 54 -23.23 -30.06 38.87
N THR A 55 -24.53 -29.85 38.58
CA THR A 55 -25.45 -30.76 37.83
C THR A 55 -26.93 -30.36 37.99
N ALA A 56 -27.70 -30.53 36.90
CA ALA A 56 -29.11 -30.95 36.80
C ALA A 56 -30.31 -29.99 37.09
N THR A 57 -31.10 -29.80 36.03
CA THR A 57 -32.54 -29.47 35.93
C THR A 57 -33.46 -30.57 36.51
N PRO A 58 -34.74 -30.27 36.83
CA PRO A 58 -35.85 -30.53 35.89
C PRO A 58 -36.96 -29.44 35.82
N ALA A 59 -37.74 -29.56 34.73
CA ALA A 59 -38.97 -28.88 34.26
C ALA A 59 -40.16 -28.87 35.28
N ALA A 60 -41.31 -28.17 35.16
CA ALA A 60 -42.03 -27.41 34.12
C ALA A 60 -43.19 -26.57 34.73
N SER A 61 -43.85 -25.74 33.90
CA SER A 61 -45.21 -25.10 33.99
C SER A 61 -45.41 -23.99 35.05
N ASP A 62 -46.02 -22.82 34.83
CA ASP A 62 -46.88 -22.29 33.75
C ASP A 62 -46.82 -20.73 33.72
N MET A 63 -47.08 -20.19 32.53
CA MET A 63 -47.66 -18.89 32.12
C MET A 63 -47.71 -17.69 33.11
N ASP A 64 -47.11 -16.55 32.74
CA ASP A 64 -47.87 -15.37 32.27
C ASP A 64 -46.96 -14.27 31.67
N GLU A 65 -47.55 -13.47 30.78
CA GLU A 65 -46.96 -12.54 29.82
C GLU A 65 -46.34 -11.26 30.42
N THR A 66 -45.21 -10.80 29.83
CA THR A 66 -44.95 -9.39 29.42
C THR A 66 -43.54 -9.29 28.83
N GLN A 67 -43.43 -9.41 27.50
CA GLN A 67 -42.18 -9.22 26.77
C GLN A 67 -41.92 -7.75 26.48
N VAL A 68 -40.68 -7.36 26.80
CA VAL A 68 -39.97 -6.14 26.44
C VAL A 68 -39.60 -6.23 24.95
N ASN A 69 -39.97 -5.22 24.16
CA ASN A 69 -39.52 -5.07 22.78
C ASN A 69 -38.08 -4.51 22.76
N GLU A 70 -37.10 -5.39 22.53
CA GLU A 70 -35.81 -5.04 21.95
C GLU A 70 -35.86 -5.36 20.44
N GLU A 71 -36.00 -4.34 19.60
CA GLU A 71 -35.81 -4.50 18.15
C GLU A 71 -34.32 -4.27 17.82
N GLU A 72 -33.58 -5.36 17.63
CA GLU A 72 -32.34 -5.38 16.85
C GLU A 72 -32.66 -5.10 15.38
N VAL A 73 -32.10 -4.02 14.82
CA VAL A 73 -32.25 -3.66 13.41
C VAL A 73 -31.30 -4.50 12.57
N ASP A 74 -31.80 -5.59 12.01
CA ASP A 74 -31.18 -6.38 10.94
C ASP A 74 -31.18 -5.61 9.60
N PRO A 75 -30.03 -5.42 8.91
CA PRO A 75 -29.97 -4.73 7.63
C PRO A 75 -30.08 -5.65 6.41
N GLU A 76 -30.83 -6.77 6.47
CA GLU A 76 -30.95 -7.72 5.35
C GLU A 76 -32.26 -7.66 4.53
N SER A 77 -33.17 -6.71 4.77
CA SER A 77 -34.49 -6.68 4.11
C SER A 77 -34.67 -5.68 2.96
N ASN A 78 -33.62 -5.27 2.26
CA ASN A 78 -33.74 -4.49 1.01
C ASN A 78 -33.25 -5.27 -0.23
N SER A 79 -33.83 -6.45 -0.44
CA SER A 79 -33.53 -7.35 -1.58
C SER A 79 -34.19 -6.96 -2.90
N SER A 80 -34.88 -5.81 -3.00
CA SER A 80 -35.55 -5.35 -4.24
C SER A 80 -34.89 -4.15 -4.94
N VAL A 81 -33.71 -3.69 -4.49
CA VAL A 81 -32.98 -2.56 -5.11
C VAL A 81 -31.76 -3.01 -5.95
N LEU A 82 -31.54 -4.32 -6.11
CA LEU A 82 -30.23 -4.88 -6.47
C LEU A 82 -29.99 -5.16 -7.98
N HIS A 83 -30.59 -4.39 -8.89
CA HIS A 83 -30.44 -4.63 -10.35
C HIS A 83 -29.60 -3.60 -11.12
N GLN A 84 -28.84 -2.73 -10.46
CA GLN A 84 -27.90 -1.83 -11.14
C GLN A 84 -26.51 -1.83 -10.48
N PRO A 85 -25.42 -1.73 -11.27
CA PRO A 85 -24.07 -1.69 -10.74
C PRO A 85 -23.92 -0.51 -9.78
N LEU A 86 -22.99 -0.61 -8.81
CA LEU A 86 -22.62 0.45 -7.85
C LEU A 86 -22.08 1.76 -8.50
N LEU A 87 -22.21 1.90 -9.82
CA LEU A 87 -21.99 3.11 -10.59
C LEU A 87 -23.34 3.54 -11.19
N LEU A 88 -23.80 4.72 -10.81
CA LEU A 88 -25.04 5.42 -11.21
C LEU A 88 -26.28 5.21 -10.32
N LYS A 89 -26.28 5.88 -9.16
CA LYS A 89 -27.44 6.69 -8.79
C LYS A 89 -27.01 8.15 -8.76
N ARG A 90 -27.53 8.93 -9.70
CA ARG A 90 -27.26 10.35 -9.92
C ARG A 90 -28.01 11.14 -8.86
N ASN A 91 -27.47 11.18 -7.64
CA ASN A 91 -27.88 12.20 -6.67
C ASN A 91 -27.02 13.43 -6.94
N ASN A 92 -27.65 14.58 -7.17
CA ASN A 92 -26.98 15.85 -7.49
C ASN A 92 -26.27 16.48 -6.28
N THR A 93 -25.78 15.68 -5.32
CA THR A 93 -25.17 16.15 -4.08
C THR A 93 -23.74 15.66 -3.97
N LEU A 94 -22.79 16.55 -3.65
CA LEU A 94 -21.36 16.23 -3.44
C LEU A 94 -21.11 15.21 -2.31
N SER A 95 -22.10 14.99 -1.45
CA SER A 95 -22.06 14.05 -0.33
C SER A 95 -22.60 12.67 -0.74
N SER A 96 -21.78 11.85 -1.40
CA SER A 96 -22.06 10.42 -1.58
C SER A 96 -21.48 9.63 -0.40
N ASN A 97 -22.25 8.74 0.23
CA ASN A 97 -21.72 7.84 1.27
C ASN A 97 -20.52 7.06 0.73
N PRO A 98 -19.36 7.04 1.42
CA PRO A 98 -18.14 6.41 0.95
C PRO A 98 -18.21 4.89 1.11
N LEU A 99 -18.96 4.25 0.22
CA LEU A 99 -19.02 2.81 0.11
C LEU A 99 -17.96 2.35 -0.89
N ALA A 100 -17.10 1.44 -0.47
CA ALA A 100 -16.16 0.77 -1.36
C ALA A 100 -16.06 -0.71 -1.05
N LEU A 101 -15.59 -1.45 -2.05
CA LEU A 101 -15.33 -2.87 -1.95
C LEU A 101 -13.96 -3.10 -1.29
N VAL A 102 -13.97 -3.47 -0.01
CA VAL A 102 -12.78 -3.89 0.74
C VAL A 102 -12.80 -5.42 0.82
N GLY A 103 -11.96 -6.07 0.00
CA GLY A 103 -12.01 -7.51 -0.21
C GLY A 103 -13.30 -7.97 -0.90
N ALA A 104 -14.24 -8.50 -0.12
CA ALA A 104 -15.52 -9.05 -0.61
C ALA A 104 -16.76 -8.34 -0.06
N LYS A 105 -16.60 -7.36 0.85
CA LYS A 105 -17.70 -6.63 1.48
C LYS A 105 -17.65 -5.15 1.08
N VAL A 106 -18.81 -4.54 0.96
CA VAL A 106 -18.93 -3.08 0.88
C VAL A 106 -18.75 -2.52 2.28
N SER A 107 -17.80 -1.60 2.47
CA SER A 107 -17.47 -1.02 3.78
C SER A 107 -17.46 0.50 3.71
N HIS A 108 -17.81 1.13 4.83
CA HIS A 108 -17.66 2.58 5.00
C HIS A 108 -16.17 2.91 5.07
N ILE A 109 -15.73 3.87 4.26
CA ILE A 109 -14.34 4.34 4.27
C ILE A 109 -14.23 5.68 4.97
N GLU A 110 -13.27 5.73 5.89
CA GLU A 110 -12.82 6.96 6.54
C GLU A 110 -11.54 7.53 5.91
N SER A 111 -11.13 8.71 6.37
CA SER A 111 -9.83 9.28 6.02
C SER A 111 -8.91 9.29 7.24
N LEU A 112 -7.60 9.14 6.99
CA LEU A 112 -6.56 9.21 8.00
C LEU A 112 -6.17 10.66 8.29
N ASP A 113 -5.84 10.94 9.55
CA ASP A 113 -5.41 12.26 10.04
C ASP A 113 -3.87 12.34 10.01
N TYR A 114 -3.28 12.67 8.87
CA TYR A 114 -1.81 12.80 8.77
C TYR A 114 -1.27 14.13 9.28
N GLU A 115 -2.13 15.14 9.36
CA GLU A 115 -1.85 16.40 10.03
C GLU A 115 -1.72 16.16 11.54
N ILE A 116 -0.73 16.77 12.17
CA ILE A 116 -0.63 16.75 13.62
C ILE A 116 -1.56 17.83 14.14
N ASN A 117 -2.46 17.48 15.06
CA ASN A 117 -3.27 18.46 15.76
C ASN A 117 -2.39 19.28 16.72
N GLU A 118 -2.12 20.53 16.35
CA GLU A 118 -1.34 21.47 17.16
C GLU A 118 -2.21 22.15 18.23
N ASN A 119 -2.65 21.35 19.20
CA ASN A 119 -3.34 21.83 20.39
C ASN A 119 -2.36 22.20 21.51
N ASP A 120 -2.85 22.87 22.54
CA ASP A 120 -2.01 23.31 23.66
C ASP A 120 -1.39 22.12 24.41
N LEU A 121 -2.13 21.02 24.54
CA LEU A 121 -1.63 19.78 25.13
C LEU A 121 -0.42 19.21 24.38
N PHE A 122 -0.46 19.21 23.04
CA PHE A 122 0.66 18.75 22.21
C PHE A 122 1.86 19.69 22.33
N LYS A 123 1.64 21.00 22.25
CA LYS A 123 2.72 22.01 22.36
C LYS A 123 3.41 21.93 23.73
N GLN A 124 2.64 21.76 24.80
CA GLN A 124 3.19 21.62 26.16
C GLN A 124 3.91 20.29 26.36
N ASP A 125 3.33 19.16 25.93
CA ASP A 125 4.00 17.85 25.97
C ASP A 125 5.34 17.93 25.24
N TRP A 126 5.35 18.55 24.05
CA TRP A 126 6.57 18.76 23.27
C TRP A 126 7.64 19.59 24.00
N ARG A 127 7.24 20.71 24.62
CA ARG A 127 8.14 21.60 25.39
C ARG A 127 8.67 20.95 26.66
N SER A 128 7.87 20.09 27.30
CA SER A 128 8.22 19.41 28.55
C SER A 128 9.28 18.32 28.37
N ARG A 129 9.52 17.86 27.14
CA ARG A 129 10.42 16.73 26.89
C ARG A 129 11.87 17.09 27.11
N SER A 130 12.55 16.20 27.82
CA SER A 130 14.00 16.28 27.97
C SER A 130 14.70 15.91 26.66
N LYS A 131 15.93 16.39 26.48
CA LYS A 131 16.78 16.01 25.35
C LYS A 131 16.93 14.48 25.24
N VAL A 132 16.94 13.78 26.38
CA VAL A 132 17.02 12.30 26.44
C VAL A 132 15.78 11.66 25.83
N GLN A 133 14.58 12.15 26.14
CA GLN A 133 13.33 11.63 25.57
C GLN A 133 13.24 11.88 24.06
N VAL A 134 13.71 13.03 23.58
CA VAL A 134 13.77 13.33 22.14
C VAL A 134 14.76 12.38 21.43
N LEU A 135 15.94 12.16 22.01
CA LEU A 135 16.91 11.20 21.48
C LEU A 135 16.36 9.77 21.49
N GLN A 136 15.68 9.37 22.57
CA GLN A 136 15.03 8.07 22.67
C GLN A 136 13.96 7.90 21.58
N TYR A 137 13.15 8.93 21.32
CA TYR A 137 12.15 8.91 20.25
C TYR A 137 12.79 8.74 18.86
N ILE A 138 13.86 9.49 18.57
CA ILE A 138 14.60 9.36 17.31
C ILE A 138 15.19 7.95 17.20
N PHE A 139 15.85 7.46 18.25
CA PHE A 139 16.43 6.12 18.29
C PHE A 139 15.37 5.04 18.06
N SER A 140 14.21 5.14 18.71
CA SER A 140 13.09 4.21 18.51
C SER A 140 12.58 4.20 17.07
N LYS A 141 12.55 5.34 16.37
CA LYS A 141 12.20 5.38 14.93
C LYS A 141 13.17 4.58 14.06
N TRP A 142 14.46 4.71 14.32
CA TRP A 142 15.50 3.94 13.60
C TRP A 142 15.45 2.46 13.94
N THR A 143 15.22 2.11 15.21
CA THR A 143 15.05 0.73 15.66
C THR A 143 13.82 0.08 15.03
N LEU A 144 12.69 0.79 14.92
CA LEU A 144 11.50 0.31 14.22
C LEU A 144 11.77 0.09 12.73
N ALA A 145 12.45 1.03 12.06
CA ALA A 145 12.86 0.86 10.66
C ALA A 145 13.79 -0.35 10.47
N PHE A 146 14.68 -0.60 11.44
CA PHE A 146 15.54 -1.78 11.46
C PHE A 146 14.73 -3.08 11.57
N LEU A 147 13.82 -3.15 12.53
CA LEU A 147 12.98 -4.32 12.77
C LEU A 147 12.06 -4.62 11.58
N VAL A 148 11.49 -3.59 10.94
CA VAL A 148 10.69 -3.75 9.72
C VAL A 148 11.52 -4.39 8.61
N GLY A 149 12.73 -3.89 8.35
CA GLY A 149 13.60 -4.45 7.32
C GLY A 149 14.03 -5.88 7.64
N LEU A 150 14.43 -6.15 8.88
CA LEU A 150 14.84 -7.47 9.34
C LEU A 150 13.72 -8.51 9.18
N LEU A 151 12.53 -8.22 9.72
CA LEU A 151 11.39 -9.15 9.67
C LEU A 151 10.86 -9.35 8.25
N THR A 152 10.80 -8.29 7.45
CA THR A 152 10.38 -8.39 6.05
C THR A 152 11.34 -9.27 5.25
N GLY A 153 12.66 -9.09 5.45
CA GLY A 153 13.68 -9.93 4.84
C GLY A 153 13.54 -11.40 5.24
N LEU A 154 13.36 -11.71 6.53
CA LEU A 154 13.20 -13.08 7.02
C LEU A 154 11.92 -13.77 6.52
N ILE A 155 10.81 -13.03 6.42
CA ILE A 155 9.56 -13.58 5.88
C ILE A 155 9.67 -13.80 4.37
N ALA A 156 10.33 -12.89 3.65
CA ALA A 156 10.58 -13.07 2.22
C ALA A 156 11.45 -14.30 1.95
N THR A 157 12.54 -14.53 2.71
CA THR A 157 13.36 -15.74 2.54
C THR A 157 12.54 -17.01 2.82
N LEU A 158 11.69 -17.01 3.84
CA LEU A 158 10.79 -18.12 4.15
C LEU A 158 9.83 -18.43 2.99
N ILE A 159 9.18 -17.40 2.44
CA ILE A 159 8.23 -17.55 1.32
C ILE A 159 8.96 -18.12 0.10
N ASN A 160 10.13 -17.57 -0.23
CA ASN A 160 10.93 -18.05 -1.37
C ASN A 160 11.33 -19.51 -1.19
N LEU A 161 11.86 -19.86 -0.02
CA LEU A 161 12.29 -21.22 0.27
C LEU A 161 11.12 -22.21 0.22
N ALA A 162 9.95 -21.83 0.74
CA ALA A 162 8.76 -22.67 0.71
C ALA A 162 8.27 -22.88 -0.73
N VAL A 163 8.18 -21.82 -1.52
CA VAL A 163 7.75 -21.88 -2.93
C VAL A 163 8.72 -22.72 -3.76
N GLU A 164 10.04 -22.49 -3.66
CA GLU A 164 11.06 -23.25 -4.40
C GLU A 164 11.00 -24.74 -4.07
N ASN A 165 10.89 -25.11 -2.80
CA ASN A 165 10.85 -26.51 -2.41
C ASN A 165 9.55 -27.19 -2.85
N ILE A 166 8.38 -26.57 -2.62
CA ILE A 166 7.08 -27.16 -3.00
C ILE A 166 6.99 -27.29 -4.52
N ALA A 167 7.33 -26.24 -5.27
CA ALA A 167 7.33 -26.27 -6.73
C ALA A 167 8.38 -27.25 -7.28
N GLY A 168 9.57 -27.29 -6.68
CA GLY A 168 10.66 -28.19 -7.08
C GLY A 168 10.29 -29.67 -6.93
N TYR A 169 9.75 -30.07 -5.77
CA TYR A 169 9.28 -31.46 -5.57
C TYR A 169 8.15 -31.83 -6.53
N LYS A 170 7.18 -30.93 -6.73
CA LYS A 170 6.08 -31.11 -7.68
C LYS A 170 6.59 -31.35 -9.10
N LEU A 171 7.47 -30.48 -9.59
CA LEU A 171 8.02 -30.56 -10.95
C LEU A 171 8.94 -31.78 -11.11
N LEU A 172 9.75 -32.14 -10.11
CA LEU A 172 10.58 -33.35 -10.15
C LEU A 172 9.72 -34.61 -10.28
N ALA A 173 8.63 -34.71 -9.53
CA ALA A 173 7.72 -35.85 -9.62
C ALA A 173 7.09 -35.97 -11.01
N VAL A 174 6.67 -34.84 -11.60
CA VAL A 174 6.15 -34.79 -12.99
C VAL A 174 7.20 -35.25 -14.00
N VAL A 175 8.44 -34.78 -13.90
CA VAL A 175 9.55 -35.23 -14.75
C VAL A 175 9.81 -36.73 -14.56
N GLY A 176 9.69 -37.25 -13.33
CA GLY A 176 9.79 -38.69 -13.04
C GLY A 176 8.71 -39.53 -13.72
N PHE A 177 7.47 -39.03 -13.81
CA PHE A 177 6.39 -39.70 -14.56
C PHE A 177 6.60 -39.62 -16.07
N ILE A 178 7.11 -38.49 -16.57
CA ILE A 178 7.44 -38.30 -17.99
C ILE A 178 8.54 -39.27 -18.42
N LYS A 179 9.60 -39.43 -17.61
CA LYS A 179 10.69 -40.39 -17.87
C LYS A 179 10.21 -41.86 -17.91
N LYS A 180 9.13 -42.18 -17.21
CA LYS A 180 8.50 -43.52 -17.21
C LYS A 180 7.43 -43.69 -18.30
N GLU A 181 7.35 -42.74 -19.24
CA GLU A 181 6.35 -42.71 -20.32
C GLU A 181 4.88 -42.73 -19.83
N ARG A 182 4.65 -42.35 -18.57
CA ARG A 182 3.31 -42.31 -17.95
C ARG A 182 2.72 -40.90 -18.02
N TYR A 183 2.43 -40.43 -19.23
CA TYR A 183 1.98 -39.06 -19.48
C TYR A 183 0.65 -38.72 -18.80
N LEU A 184 -0.36 -39.60 -18.91
CA LEU A 184 -1.69 -39.35 -18.30
C LEU A 184 -1.61 -39.26 -16.77
N THR A 185 -0.82 -40.13 -16.13
CA THR A 185 -0.59 -40.08 -14.69
C THR A 185 0.14 -38.80 -14.28
N GLY A 186 1.11 -38.34 -15.09
CA GLY A 186 1.79 -37.06 -14.91
C GLY A 186 0.84 -35.85 -14.95
N LEU A 187 -0.09 -35.83 -15.92
CA LEU A 187 -1.10 -34.78 -16.05
C LEU A 187 -2.06 -34.75 -14.83
N ILE A 188 -2.58 -35.91 -14.44
CA ILE A 188 -3.49 -36.04 -13.28
C ILE A 188 -2.78 -35.60 -12.00
N TYR A 189 -1.51 -36.01 -11.82
CA TYR A 189 -0.71 -35.62 -10.66
C TYR A 189 -0.50 -34.09 -10.61
N LEU A 190 -0.05 -33.48 -11.71
CA LEU A 190 0.18 -32.04 -11.76
C LEU A 190 -1.10 -31.25 -11.49
N THR A 191 -2.19 -31.62 -12.18
CA THR A 191 -3.49 -30.95 -12.04
C THR A 191 -4.05 -31.12 -10.63
N GLY A 192 -3.95 -32.32 -10.04
CA GLY A 192 -4.43 -32.60 -8.68
C GLY A 192 -3.67 -31.81 -7.61
N VAL A 193 -2.34 -31.74 -7.71
CA VAL A 193 -1.52 -30.95 -6.77
C VAL A 193 -1.80 -29.46 -6.90
N ASN A 194 -1.86 -28.93 -8.13
CA ASN A 194 -2.18 -27.52 -8.37
C ASN A 194 -3.58 -27.16 -7.85
N PHE A 195 -4.58 -28.00 -8.13
CA PHE A 195 -5.94 -27.84 -7.62
C PHE A 195 -5.98 -27.79 -6.09
N GLY A 196 -5.31 -28.73 -5.41
CA GLY A 196 -5.25 -28.77 -3.95
C GLY A 196 -4.60 -27.51 -3.35
N LEU A 197 -3.48 -27.07 -3.91
CA LEU A 197 -2.79 -25.85 -3.46
C LEU A 197 -3.63 -24.59 -3.70
N THR A 198 -4.28 -24.46 -4.86
CA THR A 198 -5.19 -23.33 -5.15
C THR A 198 -6.41 -23.36 -4.24
N LEU A 199 -6.98 -24.54 -3.95
CA LEU A 199 -8.12 -24.69 -3.05
C LEU A 199 -7.80 -24.15 -1.65
N ILE A 200 -6.65 -24.55 -1.08
CA ILE A 200 -6.21 -24.07 0.23
C ILE A 200 -6.06 -22.55 0.22
N ALA A 201 -5.34 -22.01 -0.76
CA ALA A 201 -5.12 -20.56 -0.87
C ALA A 201 -6.44 -19.78 -1.01
N SER A 202 -7.37 -20.26 -1.84
CA SER A 202 -8.63 -19.57 -2.10
C SER A 202 -9.62 -19.69 -0.94
N VAL A 203 -9.68 -20.84 -0.25
CA VAL A 203 -10.51 -21.01 0.96
C VAL A 203 -10.05 -20.07 2.07
N LEU A 204 -8.73 -19.93 2.29
CA LEU A 204 -8.19 -18.99 3.27
C LEU A 204 -8.62 -17.55 2.97
N CYS A 205 -8.56 -17.14 1.71
CA CYS A 205 -8.96 -15.79 1.30
C CYS A 205 -10.49 -15.58 1.34
N VAL A 206 -11.28 -16.49 0.79
CA VAL A 206 -12.74 -16.29 0.67
C VAL A 206 -13.46 -16.46 2.00
N CYS A 207 -13.03 -17.42 2.83
CA CYS A 207 -13.73 -17.77 4.07
C CYS A 207 -13.21 -17.00 5.29
N PHE A 208 -11.89 -16.79 5.41
CA PHE A 208 -11.29 -16.20 6.62
C PHE A 208 -10.88 -14.74 6.44
N ALA A 209 -10.17 -14.40 5.36
CA ALA A 209 -9.65 -13.05 5.14
C ALA A 209 -9.90 -12.55 3.71
N PRO A 210 -11.11 -12.05 3.40
CA PRO A 210 -11.42 -11.56 2.05
C PRO A 210 -10.58 -10.33 1.66
N THR A 211 -10.03 -9.61 2.63
CA THR A 211 -9.13 -8.48 2.43
C THR A 211 -7.73 -8.90 1.96
N ALA A 212 -7.38 -10.19 2.06
CA ALA A 212 -6.11 -10.75 1.58
C ALA A 212 -6.12 -11.08 0.08
N ALA A 213 -7.28 -11.06 -0.57
CA ALA A 213 -7.40 -11.41 -1.99
C ALA A 213 -6.93 -10.25 -2.89
N GLY A 214 -6.15 -10.58 -3.93
CA GLY A 214 -5.65 -9.61 -4.90
C GLY A 214 -4.20 -9.15 -4.66
N PRO A 215 -3.79 -8.01 -5.25
CA PRO A 215 -2.39 -7.58 -5.30
C PRO A 215 -1.88 -6.78 -4.09
N GLY A 216 -2.75 -6.21 -3.26
CA GLY A 216 -2.38 -5.44 -2.07
C GLY A 216 -1.80 -4.04 -2.33
N ILE A 217 -1.06 -3.82 -3.42
CA ILE A 217 -0.45 -2.52 -3.76
C ILE A 217 -1.48 -1.39 -3.90
N PRO A 218 -2.59 -1.54 -4.64
CA PRO A 218 -3.63 -0.51 -4.72
C PRO A 218 -4.13 -0.09 -3.34
N GLU A 219 -4.36 -1.03 -2.44
CA GLU A 219 -4.84 -0.74 -1.09
C GLU A 219 -3.80 0.04 -0.27
N ILE A 220 -2.51 -0.30 -0.37
CA ILE A 220 -1.44 0.45 0.28
C ILE A 220 -1.32 1.86 -0.32
N LYS A 221 -1.44 1.99 -1.65
CA LYS A 221 -1.44 3.27 -2.37
C LYS A 221 -2.61 4.16 -1.92
N ALA A 222 -3.80 3.59 -1.76
CA ALA A 222 -4.95 4.29 -1.18
C ALA A 222 -4.70 4.66 0.29
N TYR A 223 -4.15 3.75 1.08
CA TYR A 223 -3.81 4.00 2.46
C TYR A 223 -2.85 5.19 2.60
N LEU A 224 -1.71 5.19 1.89
CA LEU A 224 -0.75 6.31 1.90
C LEU A 224 -1.29 7.60 1.26
N ASN A 225 -2.35 7.52 0.46
CA ASN A 225 -3.11 8.69 -0.01
C ASN A 225 -3.96 9.31 1.11
N GLY A 226 -4.21 8.59 2.20
CA GLY A 226 -4.96 9.02 3.38
C GLY A 226 -6.35 8.38 3.49
N VAL A 227 -6.58 7.23 2.84
CA VAL A 227 -7.83 6.48 2.87
C VAL A 227 -7.73 5.37 3.92
N ASP A 228 -8.62 5.34 4.91
CA ASP A 228 -8.63 4.32 5.96
C ASP A 228 -9.53 3.14 5.56
N THR A 229 -8.93 1.98 5.29
CA THR A 229 -9.64 0.76 4.94
C THR A 229 -9.67 -0.20 6.14
N PRO A 230 -10.86 -0.58 6.64
CA PRO A 230 -10.97 -1.40 7.83
C PRO A 230 -10.34 -2.79 7.63
N ASN A 231 -9.65 -3.29 8.66
CA ASN A 231 -9.04 -4.62 8.72
C ASN A 231 -8.05 -4.97 7.58
N MET A 232 -7.45 -3.97 6.92
CA MET A 232 -6.48 -4.20 5.83
C MET A 232 -5.18 -4.87 6.30
N PHE A 233 -4.73 -4.58 7.52
CA PHE A 233 -3.47 -5.10 8.08
C PHE A 233 -3.66 -6.30 9.04
N GLY A 234 -4.89 -6.76 9.27
CA GLY A 234 -5.18 -7.79 10.27
C GLY A 234 -4.86 -9.23 9.84
N ALA A 235 -4.74 -9.49 8.54
CA ALA A 235 -4.66 -10.84 7.96
C ALA A 235 -3.23 -11.28 7.54
N THR A 236 -2.21 -10.82 8.25
CA THR A 236 -0.80 -10.95 7.83
C THR A 236 -0.37 -12.40 7.59
N THR A 237 -0.73 -13.31 8.49
CA THR A 237 -0.38 -14.74 8.43
C THR A 237 -1.10 -15.46 7.29
N LEU A 238 -2.34 -15.08 6.99
CA LEU A 238 -3.15 -15.67 5.93
C LEU A 238 -2.65 -15.27 4.54
N ILE A 239 -2.15 -14.04 4.38
CA ILE A 239 -1.52 -13.59 3.14
C ILE A 239 -0.26 -14.41 2.82
N ILE A 240 0.56 -14.74 3.84
CA ILE A 240 1.78 -15.54 3.67
C ILE A 240 1.45 -16.94 3.15
N ILE A 241 0.55 -17.66 3.83
CA ILE A 241 0.19 -19.05 3.47
C ILE A 241 -0.53 -19.06 2.11
N GLY A 242 -1.45 -18.12 1.89
CA GLY A 242 -2.17 -17.98 0.63
C GLY A 242 -1.24 -17.71 -0.56
N SER A 243 -0.24 -16.84 -0.39
CA SER A 243 0.76 -16.54 -1.43
C SER A 243 1.66 -17.74 -1.72
N ILE A 244 2.10 -18.49 -0.70
CA ILE A 244 2.89 -19.71 -0.89
C ILE A 244 2.08 -20.73 -1.70
N GLY A 245 0.82 -20.97 -1.33
CA GLY A 245 -0.06 -21.91 -2.03
C GLY A 245 -0.36 -21.49 -3.47
N ALA A 246 -0.69 -20.22 -3.71
CA ALA A 246 -1.03 -19.70 -5.03
C ALA A 246 0.15 -19.76 -6.01
N VAL A 247 1.34 -19.33 -5.58
CA VAL A 247 2.55 -19.35 -6.43
C VAL A 247 3.06 -20.78 -6.62
N SER A 248 3.05 -21.62 -5.57
CA SER A 248 3.45 -23.03 -5.68
C SER A 248 2.51 -23.85 -6.58
N ALA A 249 1.25 -23.44 -6.72
CA ALA A 249 0.30 -24.04 -7.66
C ALA A 249 0.67 -23.79 -9.13
N GLY A 250 1.66 -22.94 -9.44
CA GLY A 250 2.04 -22.65 -10.83
C GLY A 250 1.00 -21.83 -11.59
N LEU A 251 0.15 -21.09 -10.87
CA LEU A 251 -0.70 -20.05 -11.45
C LEU A 251 0.20 -18.93 -12.00
N ASP A 252 -0.25 -18.25 -13.05
CA ASP A 252 0.46 -17.11 -13.64
C ASP A 252 0.32 -15.87 -12.74
N LEU A 253 0.99 -15.90 -11.60
CA LEU A 253 0.96 -14.90 -10.53
C LEU A 253 2.37 -14.71 -9.95
N GLY A 254 2.66 -13.50 -9.47
CA GLY A 254 3.89 -13.21 -8.72
C GLY A 254 3.68 -13.15 -7.21
N LYS A 255 4.72 -13.43 -6.43
CA LYS A 255 4.78 -13.18 -4.97
C LYS A 255 5.08 -11.71 -4.62
N GLU A 256 5.55 -10.93 -5.59
CA GLU A 256 6.11 -9.60 -5.35
C GLU A 256 5.09 -8.58 -4.82
N GLY A 257 3.87 -8.56 -5.37
CA GLY A 257 2.79 -7.69 -4.87
C GLY A 257 2.41 -7.99 -3.42
N PRO A 258 2.08 -9.26 -3.10
CA PRO A 258 1.85 -9.69 -1.72
C PRO A 258 3.00 -9.37 -0.75
N LEU A 259 4.27 -9.44 -1.18
CA LEU A 259 5.41 -9.06 -0.33
C LEU A 259 5.39 -7.58 0.07
N VAL A 260 4.97 -6.67 -0.80
CA VAL A 260 4.78 -5.23 -0.46
C VAL A 260 3.72 -5.07 0.64
N HIS A 261 2.62 -5.82 0.52
CA HIS A 261 1.55 -5.82 1.51
C HIS A 261 1.99 -6.44 2.83
N ILE A 262 2.71 -7.56 2.80
CA ILE A 262 3.28 -8.20 4.00
C ILE A 262 4.24 -7.25 4.71
N GLY A 263 5.13 -6.56 3.98
CA GLY A 263 6.04 -5.57 4.57
C GLY A 263 5.29 -4.41 5.26
N SER A 264 4.23 -3.91 4.62
CA SER A 264 3.35 -2.88 5.17
C SER A 264 2.58 -3.36 6.41
N CYS A 265 2.14 -4.61 6.40
CA CYS A 265 1.49 -5.30 7.52
C CYS A 265 2.43 -5.43 8.73
N ILE A 266 3.68 -5.85 8.52
CA ILE A 266 4.70 -5.93 9.57
C ILE A 266 4.97 -4.53 10.16
N ALA A 267 5.07 -3.52 9.30
CA ALA A 267 5.22 -2.14 9.73
C ALA A 267 4.03 -1.66 10.58
N SER A 268 2.79 -1.96 10.18
CA SER A 268 1.61 -1.60 10.99
C SER A 268 1.59 -2.36 12.32
N LEU A 269 1.96 -3.65 12.34
CA LEU A 269 2.04 -4.47 13.56
C LEU A 269 3.09 -3.92 14.53
N LEU A 270 4.28 -3.57 14.04
CA LEU A 270 5.35 -2.98 14.84
C LEU A 270 5.05 -1.54 15.28
N GLY A 271 4.26 -0.78 14.53
CA GLY A 271 3.89 0.59 14.90
C GLY A 271 2.77 0.67 15.93
N GLN A 272 1.75 -0.18 15.83
CA GLN A 272 0.53 -0.10 16.66
C GLN A 272 0.35 -1.27 17.65
N GLY A 273 1.17 -2.31 17.56
CA GLY A 273 0.99 -3.54 18.33
C GLY A 273 -0.08 -4.48 17.77
N GLY A 274 -0.64 -4.23 16.58
CA GLY A 274 -1.56 -5.14 15.89
C GLY A 274 -3.00 -4.61 15.75
N PRO A 275 -3.90 -5.41 15.15
CA PRO A 275 -5.31 -5.05 14.99
C PRO A 275 -6.01 -4.91 16.35
N ASP A 276 -7.10 -4.15 16.40
CA ASP A 276 -7.83 -3.75 17.63
C ASP A 276 -8.09 -4.89 18.61
N ASN A 277 -8.38 -6.09 18.08
CA ASN A 277 -8.66 -7.30 18.85
C ASN A 277 -7.42 -7.93 19.55
N TYR A 278 -6.22 -7.66 19.04
CA TYR A 278 -4.95 -8.21 19.55
C TYR A 278 -3.91 -7.11 19.80
N ARG A 279 -4.33 -5.87 20.06
CA ARG A 279 -3.41 -4.73 20.28
C ARG A 279 -2.45 -5.03 21.44
N ILE A 280 -1.20 -5.27 21.09
CA ILE A 280 -0.08 -5.42 22.01
C ILE A 280 0.25 -4.03 22.57
N LYS A 281 -0.34 -3.67 23.72
CA LYS A 281 -0.16 -2.36 24.38
C LYS A 281 1.15 -2.29 25.17
N TRP A 282 2.32 -2.36 24.50
CA TRP A 282 3.59 -2.07 25.20
C TRP A 282 3.73 -0.56 25.41
N ARG A 283 4.16 -0.13 26.61
CA ARG A 283 4.22 1.29 27.00
C ARG A 283 5.04 2.18 26.05
N TRP A 284 6.10 1.64 25.43
CA TRP A 284 6.96 2.40 24.51
C TRP A 284 6.35 2.56 23.10
N LEU A 285 5.46 1.65 22.68
CA LEU A 285 4.79 1.70 21.37
C LEU A 285 3.67 2.73 21.33
N ARG A 286 3.10 3.07 22.48
CA ARG A 286 2.00 4.04 22.59
C ARG A 286 2.36 5.43 22.05
N TYR A 287 3.66 5.75 22.06
CA TYR A 287 4.20 6.96 21.48
C TYR A 287 3.96 7.04 19.96
N PHE A 288 4.04 5.92 19.26
CA PHE A 288 3.94 5.83 17.80
C PHE A 288 2.51 5.67 17.30
N ASN A 289 1.53 5.79 18.20
CA ASN A 289 0.11 5.67 17.88
C ASN A 289 -0.45 6.98 17.25
N ASN A 290 0.27 7.48 16.24
CA ASN A 290 -0.12 8.61 15.41
C ASN A 290 -0.09 8.16 13.94
N ASP A 291 -1.14 8.49 13.18
CA ASP A 291 -1.26 8.10 11.78
C ASP A 291 -0.12 8.64 10.91
N ARG A 292 0.46 9.79 11.29
CA ARG A 292 1.65 10.35 10.64
C ARG A 292 2.88 9.46 10.74
N ASP A 293 3.23 9.01 11.94
CA ASP A 293 4.39 8.13 12.15
C ASP A 293 4.10 6.71 11.65
N ARG A 294 2.85 6.25 11.77
CA ARG A 294 2.38 4.99 11.21
C ARG A 294 2.54 4.97 9.69
N ARG A 295 2.16 6.05 8.99
CA ARG A 295 2.35 6.19 7.55
C ARG A 295 3.84 6.11 7.17
N ASP A 296 4.70 6.82 7.88
CA ASP A 296 6.15 6.79 7.66
C ASP A 296 6.67 5.34 7.79
N LEU A 297 6.24 4.60 8.82
CA LEU A 297 6.67 3.22 9.04
C LEU A 297 6.12 2.26 7.98
N ILE A 298 4.84 2.40 7.59
CA ILE A 298 4.22 1.62 6.52
C ILE A 298 4.94 1.86 5.19
N THR A 299 5.38 3.09 4.93
CA THR A 299 6.20 3.42 3.75
C THR A 299 7.53 2.66 3.78
N CYS A 300 8.20 2.56 4.93
CA CYS A 300 9.38 1.70 5.09
C CYS A 300 9.06 0.22 4.84
N GLY A 301 7.90 -0.25 5.29
CA GLY A 301 7.44 -1.63 5.07
C GLY A 301 7.18 -1.93 3.60
N ALA A 302 6.49 -1.04 2.89
CA ALA A 302 6.24 -1.15 1.45
C ALA A 302 7.56 -1.17 0.66
N SER A 303 8.48 -0.23 0.92
CA SER A 303 9.80 -0.20 0.27
C SER A 303 10.60 -1.47 0.55
N SER A 304 10.58 -1.95 1.81
CA SER A 304 11.25 -3.19 2.21
C SER A 304 10.67 -4.42 1.52
N GLY A 305 9.35 -4.49 1.31
CA GLY A 305 8.71 -5.57 0.55
C GLY A 305 9.11 -5.59 -0.92
N VAL A 306 9.18 -4.42 -1.57
CA VAL A 306 9.64 -4.29 -2.97
C VAL A 306 11.13 -4.61 -3.08
N CYS A 307 11.94 -4.13 -2.14
CA CYS A 307 13.35 -4.50 -2.06
C CYS A 307 13.52 -6.01 -1.87
N ALA A 308 12.69 -6.64 -1.03
CA ALA A 308 12.75 -8.08 -0.79
C ALA A 308 12.38 -8.90 -2.04
N ALA A 309 11.42 -8.38 -2.82
CA ALA A 309 10.95 -8.94 -4.07
C ALA A 309 12.02 -8.93 -5.17
N PHE A 310 12.56 -7.74 -5.46
CA PHE A 310 13.47 -7.51 -6.59
C PHE A 310 14.94 -7.47 -6.20
N ARG A 311 15.29 -7.67 -4.94
CA ARG A 311 16.67 -7.53 -4.42
C ARG A 311 17.31 -6.17 -4.76
N ALA A 312 16.47 -5.14 -4.85
CA ALA A 312 16.80 -3.83 -5.39
C ALA A 312 16.54 -2.76 -4.31
N PRO A 313 17.55 -2.37 -3.50
CA PRO A 313 17.34 -1.45 -2.38
C PRO A 313 16.98 -0.03 -2.85
N VAL A 314 17.72 0.53 -3.82
CA VAL A 314 17.40 1.87 -4.33
C VAL A 314 16.13 1.82 -5.16
N GLY A 315 15.96 0.76 -5.96
CA GLY A 315 14.74 0.50 -6.72
C GLY A 315 13.49 0.46 -5.84
N GLY A 316 13.56 -0.19 -4.68
CA GLY A 316 12.45 -0.29 -3.72
C GLY A 316 12.09 1.04 -3.05
N VAL A 317 13.08 1.90 -2.74
CA VAL A 317 12.81 3.25 -2.22
C VAL A 317 12.15 4.13 -3.27
N LEU A 318 12.69 4.13 -4.49
CA LEU A 318 12.15 4.91 -5.59
C LEU A 318 10.77 4.42 -6.01
N PHE A 319 10.51 3.11 -5.95
CA PHE A 319 9.19 2.55 -6.18
C PHE A 319 8.16 3.12 -5.22
N SER A 320 8.47 3.11 -3.92
CA SER A 320 7.55 3.68 -2.92
C SER A 320 7.39 5.18 -3.10
N LEU A 321 8.40 5.90 -3.59
CA LEU A 321 8.33 7.33 -3.86
C LEU A 321 7.46 7.64 -5.10
N GLU A 322 7.62 6.88 -6.18
CA GLU A 322 6.94 7.09 -7.47
C GLU A 322 5.51 6.55 -7.46
N GLU A 323 5.28 5.34 -6.94
CA GLU A 323 4.01 4.64 -7.10
C GLU A 323 3.11 4.63 -5.87
N VAL A 324 3.69 4.50 -4.67
CA VAL A 324 2.88 4.23 -3.46
C VAL A 324 2.63 5.51 -2.66
N ALA A 325 3.65 6.34 -2.48
CA ALA A 325 3.59 7.56 -1.69
C ALA A 325 3.00 8.71 -2.51
N THR A 326 2.16 9.49 -1.86
CA THR A 326 1.49 10.64 -2.50
C THR A 326 2.21 11.96 -2.25
N TRP A 327 2.99 12.01 -1.18
CA TRP A 327 3.95 13.06 -0.84
C TRP A 327 5.05 12.48 0.05
N TRP A 328 6.22 13.11 0.05
CA TRP A 328 7.44 12.57 0.67
C TRP A 328 8.17 13.60 1.55
N ARG A 329 8.81 13.14 2.62
CA ARG A 329 9.71 13.97 3.47
C ARG A 329 11.14 13.51 3.36
N SER A 330 12.08 14.46 3.32
CA SER A 330 13.52 14.15 3.19
C SER A 330 14.05 13.22 4.28
N ALA A 331 13.58 13.33 5.53
CA ALA A 331 13.99 12.45 6.62
C ALA A 331 13.41 11.02 6.52
N LEU A 332 12.34 10.81 5.75
CA LEU A 332 11.79 9.47 5.47
C LEU A 332 12.67 8.72 4.46
N LEU A 333 13.32 9.43 3.53
CA LEU A 333 14.25 8.84 2.55
C LEU A 333 15.35 8.03 3.22
N TRP A 334 16.00 8.60 4.24
CA TRP A 334 17.08 7.91 4.93
C TRP A 334 16.62 6.69 5.72
N ARG A 335 15.45 6.76 6.37
CA ARG A 335 14.88 5.64 7.13
C ARG A 335 14.44 4.49 6.23
N THR A 336 13.82 4.82 5.10
CA THR A 336 13.38 3.83 4.11
C THR A 336 14.59 3.16 3.45
N PHE A 337 15.59 3.94 3.03
CA PHE A 337 16.84 3.41 2.49
C PHE A 337 17.57 2.47 3.46
N PHE A 338 17.67 2.87 4.73
CA PHE A 338 18.26 2.02 5.76
C PHE A 338 17.49 0.71 5.96
N SER A 339 16.15 0.77 6.01
CA SER A 339 15.29 -0.42 6.12
C SER A 339 15.50 -1.38 4.93
N THR A 340 15.53 -0.86 3.70
CA THR A 340 15.79 -1.65 2.49
C THR A 340 17.21 -2.22 2.44
N ALA A 341 18.22 -1.51 2.97
CA ALA A 341 19.58 -2.02 3.04
C ALA A 341 19.68 -3.25 3.96
N ILE A 342 18.97 -3.24 5.09
CA ILE A 342 18.91 -4.38 6.01
C ILE A 342 18.27 -5.58 5.33
N VAL A 343 17.19 -5.39 4.57
CA VAL A 343 16.58 -6.47 3.78
C VAL A 343 17.62 -7.13 2.88
N VAL A 344 18.41 -6.36 2.13
CA VAL A 344 19.45 -6.92 1.25
C VAL A 344 20.50 -7.69 2.04
N VAL A 345 20.94 -7.19 3.19
CA VAL A 345 21.90 -7.90 4.07
C VAL A 345 21.34 -9.24 4.53
N VAL A 346 20.09 -9.28 4.98
CA VAL A 346 19.41 -10.52 5.42
C VAL A 346 19.29 -11.51 4.26
N LEU A 347 18.86 -11.04 3.09
CA LEU A 347 18.75 -11.88 1.89
C LEU A 347 20.12 -12.44 1.46
N ARG A 348 21.17 -11.62 1.48
CA ARG A 348 22.55 -12.03 1.14
C ARG A 348 23.09 -13.06 2.11
N ALA A 349 22.95 -12.83 3.42
CA ALA A 349 23.35 -13.79 4.45
C ALA A 349 22.64 -15.13 4.29
N PHE A 350 21.34 -15.10 3.97
CA PHE A 350 20.56 -16.31 3.73
C PHE A 350 21.02 -17.09 2.50
N ILE A 351 21.29 -16.40 1.37
CA ILE A 351 21.82 -17.03 0.16
C ILE A 351 23.15 -17.75 0.45
N GLU A 352 24.05 -17.12 1.21
CA GLU A 352 25.33 -17.72 1.59
C GLU A 352 25.15 -18.97 2.47
N ILE A 353 24.24 -18.92 3.45
CA ILE A 353 23.87 -20.08 4.25
C ILE A 353 23.31 -21.21 3.38
N CYS A 354 22.47 -20.88 2.40
CA CYS A 354 21.88 -21.90 1.52
C CYS A 354 22.89 -22.51 0.54
N ASN A 355 23.87 -21.74 0.09
CA ASN A 355 24.99 -22.25 -0.71
C ASN A 355 25.83 -23.28 0.05
N SER A 356 25.78 -23.32 1.39
CA SER A 356 26.40 -24.38 2.20
C SER A 356 25.67 -25.73 2.14
N GLY A 357 24.57 -25.83 1.37
CA GLY A 357 23.83 -27.08 1.13
C GLY A 357 22.79 -27.44 2.18
N LYS A 358 22.55 -26.58 3.18
CA LYS A 358 21.64 -26.85 4.31
C LYS A 358 20.17 -26.47 4.06
N CYS A 359 19.85 -25.80 2.96
CA CYS A 359 18.50 -25.26 2.66
C CYS A 359 17.59 -26.19 1.83
N GLY A 360 17.90 -27.49 1.74
CA GLY A 360 17.09 -28.47 1.00
C GLY A 360 17.58 -28.72 -0.43
N LEU A 361 16.96 -29.68 -1.12
CA LEU A 361 17.41 -30.24 -2.41
C LEU A 361 17.39 -29.22 -3.56
N PHE A 362 16.52 -28.21 -3.48
CA PHE A 362 16.32 -27.17 -4.50
C PHE A 362 16.58 -25.75 -3.98
N GLY A 363 16.86 -25.58 -2.69
CA GLY A 363 17.02 -24.28 -2.04
C GLY A 363 18.39 -23.66 -2.28
N LYS A 364 18.70 -23.24 -3.52
CA LYS A 364 19.85 -22.37 -3.82
C LYS A 364 19.55 -20.88 -3.52
N GLY A 365 18.37 -20.56 -3.00
CA GLY A 365 18.00 -19.19 -2.60
C GLY A 365 17.79 -18.27 -3.80
N GLY A 366 17.20 -18.80 -4.87
CA GLY A 366 17.03 -18.13 -6.14
C GLY A 366 15.94 -17.04 -6.09
N LEU A 367 16.25 -15.89 -5.50
CA LEU A 367 15.57 -14.63 -5.81
C LEU A 367 15.81 -14.20 -7.26
N ILE A 368 14.87 -13.49 -7.88
CA ILE A 368 15.05 -12.93 -9.24
C ILE A 368 16.44 -12.27 -9.32
N MET A 369 17.32 -12.87 -10.09
CA MET A 369 18.69 -12.42 -10.32
C MET A 369 18.88 -12.52 -11.81
N PHE A 370 19.08 -11.38 -12.45
CA PHE A 370 19.36 -11.35 -13.88
C PHE A 370 20.86 -11.52 -14.04
N ASP A 371 21.30 -12.74 -14.34
CA ASP A 371 22.71 -13.00 -14.62
C ASP A 371 23.04 -12.56 -16.05
N VAL A 372 23.04 -11.24 -16.28
CA VAL A 372 23.40 -10.58 -17.56
C VAL A 372 24.72 -9.81 -17.42
N SER A 373 25.41 -9.98 -16.29
CA SER A 373 26.59 -9.18 -15.89
C SER A 373 27.78 -9.29 -16.85
N ASN A 374 27.83 -10.34 -17.67
CA ASN A 374 28.98 -10.64 -18.55
C ASN A 374 28.81 -10.17 -20.01
N VAL A 375 27.68 -9.52 -20.35
CA VAL A 375 27.46 -9.03 -21.73
C VAL A 375 28.02 -7.62 -21.88
N ILE A 376 29.03 -7.46 -22.75
CA ILE A 376 29.59 -6.16 -23.12
C ILE A 376 28.57 -5.44 -24.02
N VAL A 377 27.74 -4.58 -23.44
CA VAL A 377 26.77 -3.78 -24.19
C VAL A 377 27.53 -2.70 -24.96
N ARG A 378 27.64 -2.86 -26.28
CA ARG A 378 28.06 -1.80 -27.20
C ARG A 378 26.85 -1.40 -28.03
N TYR A 379 26.41 -0.17 -27.86
CA TYR A 379 25.28 0.37 -28.61
C TYR A 379 25.76 1.25 -29.75
N HIS A 380 25.17 1.05 -30.92
CA HIS A 380 25.32 1.90 -32.08
C HIS A 380 24.08 2.78 -32.24
N VAL A 381 24.22 3.91 -32.94
CA VAL A 381 23.09 4.82 -33.21
C VAL A 381 21.96 4.09 -33.97
N MET A 382 22.31 3.09 -34.78
CA MET A 382 21.33 2.26 -35.48
C MET A 382 20.43 1.43 -34.55
N ASP A 383 20.90 1.12 -33.33
CA ASP A 383 20.11 0.37 -32.36
C ASP A 383 18.97 1.20 -31.73
N VAL A 384 18.95 2.53 -31.93
CA VAL A 384 17.86 3.40 -31.46
C VAL A 384 16.54 3.09 -32.15
N PHE A 385 16.57 2.70 -33.43
CA PHE A 385 15.36 2.34 -34.19
C PHE A 385 14.64 1.11 -33.61
N PRO A 386 15.28 -0.06 -33.42
CA PRO A 386 14.62 -1.21 -32.83
C PRO A 386 14.19 -0.96 -31.37
N VAL A 387 14.98 -0.20 -30.59
CA VAL A 387 14.63 0.22 -29.23
C VAL A 387 13.34 1.05 -29.20
N THR A 388 13.19 1.99 -30.14
CA THR A 388 11.97 2.79 -30.30
C THR A 388 10.77 1.91 -30.65
N MET A 389 10.95 0.95 -31.56
CA MET A 389 9.89 0.00 -31.94
C MET A 389 9.42 -0.85 -30.76
N ILE A 390 10.34 -1.38 -29.94
CA ILE A 390 10.00 -2.13 -28.72
C ILE A 390 9.17 -1.27 -27.76
N GLY A 391 9.56 0.00 -27.58
CA GLY A 391 8.84 0.95 -26.73
C GLY A 391 7.41 1.18 -27.21
N ILE A 392 7.21 1.44 -28.51
CA ILE A 392 5.88 1.66 -29.10
C ILE A 392 5.02 0.40 -28.97
N ILE A 393 5.55 -0.76 -29.34
CA ILE A 393 4.83 -2.03 -29.27
C ILE A 393 4.47 -2.36 -27.82
N GLY A 394 5.39 -2.19 -26.87
CA GLY A 394 5.13 -2.44 -25.45
C GLY A 394 4.11 -1.48 -24.84
N GLY A 395 4.09 -0.21 -25.26
CA GLY A 395 3.06 0.75 -24.88
C GLY A 395 1.67 0.35 -25.39
N LEU A 396 1.56 -0.04 -26.66
CA LEU A 396 0.31 -0.49 -27.28
C LEU A 396 -0.20 -1.80 -26.66
N LEU A 397 0.68 -2.79 -26.50
CA LEU A 397 0.33 -4.08 -25.88
C LEU A 397 -0.04 -3.91 -24.39
N GLY A 398 0.68 -3.06 -23.65
CA GLY A 398 0.39 -2.77 -22.25
C GLY A 398 -0.96 -2.07 -22.07
N SER A 399 -1.29 -1.13 -22.96
CA SER A 399 -2.61 -0.50 -22.97
C SER A 399 -3.71 -1.48 -23.34
N LEU A 400 -3.52 -2.31 -24.38
CA LEU A 400 -4.48 -3.36 -24.75
C LEU A 400 -4.73 -4.32 -23.59
N TYR A 401 -3.66 -4.75 -22.91
CA TYR A 401 -3.74 -5.60 -21.72
C TYR A 401 -4.60 -4.96 -20.63
N ASN A 402 -4.35 -3.70 -20.28
CA ASN A 402 -5.15 -2.98 -19.27
C ASN A 402 -6.63 -2.90 -19.65
N HIS A 403 -6.95 -2.62 -20.92
CA HIS A 403 -8.33 -2.52 -21.40
C HIS A 403 -9.08 -3.85 -21.33
N VAL A 404 -8.44 -4.94 -21.76
CA VAL A 404 -9.04 -6.28 -21.69
C VAL A 404 -9.17 -6.72 -20.24
N LEU A 405 -8.13 -6.50 -19.42
CA LEU A 405 -8.15 -6.82 -18.00
C LEU A 405 -9.27 -6.10 -17.26
N HIS A 406 -9.51 -4.82 -17.55
CA HIS A 406 -10.64 -4.07 -16.99
C HIS A 406 -11.98 -4.75 -17.26
N LYS A 407 -12.20 -5.23 -18.49
CA LYS A 407 -13.42 -5.96 -18.86
C LYS A 407 -13.52 -7.31 -18.15
N VAL A 408 -12.42 -8.05 -18.04
CA VAL A 408 -12.38 -9.34 -17.32
C VAL A 408 -12.69 -9.14 -15.84
N LEU A 409 -12.09 -8.14 -15.19
CA LEU A 409 -12.36 -7.83 -13.79
C LEU A 409 -13.81 -7.41 -13.54
N ARG A 410 -14.43 -6.66 -14.46
CA ARG A 410 -15.86 -6.35 -14.41
C ARG A 410 -16.71 -7.62 -14.48
N LEU A 411 -16.39 -8.54 -15.38
CA LEU A 411 -17.07 -9.83 -15.47
C LEU A 411 -16.90 -10.65 -14.18
N TYR A 412 -15.69 -10.69 -13.63
CA TYR A 412 -15.43 -11.37 -12.36
C TYR A 412 -16.19 -10.75 -11.21
N ASN A 413 -16.35 -9.42 -11.18
CA ASN A 413 -17.17 -8.76 -10.17
C ASN A 413 -18.63 -9.24 -10.22
N LEU A 414 -19.20 -9.40 -11.41
CA LEU A 414 -20.57 -9.94 -11.60
C LEU A 414 -20.68 -11.41 -11.13
N ILE A 415 -19.66 -12.23 -11.40
CA ILE A 415 -19.62 -13.62 -10.92
C ILE A 415 -19.48 -13.66 -9.39
N ASN A 416 -18.62 -12.79 -8.86
CA ASN A 416 -18.33 -12.68 -7.43
C ASN A 416 -19.55 -12.22 -6.61
N GLN A 417 -20.49 -11.50 -7.22
CA GLN A 417 -21.76 -11.13 -6.59
C GLN A 417 -22.69 -12.33 -6.34
N LYS A 418 -22.57 -13.43 -7.10
CA LYS A 418 -23.39 -14.64 -6.94
C LYS A 418 -23.07 -15.48 -5.69
N GLY A 419 -22.15 -15.03 -4.84
CA GLY A 419 -21.81 -15.66 -3.57
C GLY A 419 -20.44 -16.34 -3.53
N LYS A 420 -20.05 -16.79 -2.33
CA LYS A 420 -18.70 -17.30 -2.02
C LYS A 420 -18.31 -18.54 -2.82
N ILE A 421 -19.26 -19.46 -3.05
CA ILE A 421 -19.02 -20.72 -3.78
C ILE A 421 -18.62 -20.42 -5.23
N HIS A 422 -19.26 -19.46 -5.89
CA HIS A 422 -18.91 -19.06 -7.26
C HIS A 422 -17.50 -18.47 -7.34
N LYS A 423 -17.05 -17.73 -6.31
CA LYS A 423 -15.66 -17.23 -6.24
C LYS A 423 -14.65 -18.37 -6.17
N LEU A 424 -14.92 -19.37 -5.33
CA LEU A 424 -14.06 -20.54 -5.18
C LEU A 424 -14.02 -21.35 -6.48
N LEU A 425 -15.19 -21.63 -7.07
CA LEU A 425 -15.30 -22.39 -8.32
C LEU A 425 -14.58 -21.71 -9.48
N LEU A 426 -14.61 -20.37 -9.55
CA LEU A 426 -13.85 -19.60 -10.52
C LEU A 426 -12.35 -19.84 -10.36
N SER A 427 -11.79 -19.65 -9.15
CA SER A 427 -10.36 -19.89 -8.87
C SER A 427 -9.93 -21.32 -9.23
N LEU A 428 -10.75 -22.32 -8.92
CA LEU A 428 -10.47 -23.73 -9.19
C LEU A 428 -10.51 -24.06 -10.68
N THR A 429 -11.49 -23.51 -11.41
CA THR A 429 -11.60 -23.70 -12.87
C THR A 429 -10.39 -23.13 -13.59
N VAL A 430 -9.92 -21.94 -13.17
CA VAL A 430 -8.70 -21.33 -13.71
C VAL A 430 -7.48 -22.19 -13.42
N SER A 431 -7.35 -22.77 -12.22
CA SER A 431 -6.24 -23.67 -11.86
C SER A 431 -6.21 -24.96 -12.69
N ILE A 432 -7.37 -25.54 -13.01
CA ILE A 432 -7.46 -26.70 -13.89
C ILE A 432 -7.03 -26.30 -15.31
N PHE A 433 -7.56 -25.19 -15.83
CA PHE A 433 -7.25 -24.69 -17.15
C PHE A 433 -5.75 -24.39 -17.33
N THR A 434 -5.13 -23.71 -16.36
CA THR A 434 -3.69 -23.42 -16.37
C THR A 434 -2.89 -24.71 -16.38
N SER A 435 -3.20 -25.66 -15.49
CA SER A 435 -2.48 -26.94 -15.38
C SER A 435 -2.52 -27.77 -16.67
N VAL A 436 -3.69 -27.83 -17.31
CA VAL A 436 -3.87 -28.54 -18.58
C VAL A 436 -3.07 -27.85 -19.69
N CYS A 437 -3.11 -26.53 -19.79
CA CYS A 437 -2.34 -25.81 -20.82
C CYS A 437 -0.83 -25.98 -20.64
N LEU A 438 -0.32 -25.83 -19.40
CA LEU A 438 1.11 -25.96 -19.10
C LEU A 438 1.66 -27.36 -19.42
N TYR A 439 0.86 -28.41 -19.24
CA TYR A 439 1.27 -29.79 -19.53
C TYR A 439 1.06 -30.20 -20.99
N CYS A 440 -0.04 -29.78 -21.62
CA CYS A 440 -0.42 -30.25 -22.96
C CYS A 440 0.25 -29.47 -24.11
N LEU A 441 0.51 -28.17 -23.96
CA LEU A 441 1.10 -27.37 -25.02
C LEU A 441 2.53 -27.78 -25.42
N PRO A 442 3.41 -28.25 -24.49
CA PRO A 442 4.72 -28.79 -24.86
C PRO A 442 4.69 -29.92 -25.89
N PHE A 443 3.59 -30.66 -26.04
CA PHE A 443 3.47 -31.70 -27.09
C PHE A 443 3.44 -31.14 -28.52
N LEU A 444 3.12 -29.84 -28.69
CA LEU A 444 3.09 -29.20 -30.01
C LEU A 444 4.48 -28.72 -30.46
N ALA A 445 5.44 -28.60 -29.55
CA ALA A 445 6.78 -28.11 -29.85
C ALA A 445 7.67 -29.23 -30.42
N LYS A 446 8.55 -28.86 -31.35
CA LYS A 446 9.51 -29.79 -31.97
C LYS A 446 10.75 -29.94 -31.09
N CYS A 447 11.31 -31.14 -31.06
CA CYS A 447 12.57 -31.40 -30.35
C CYS A 447 13.75 -30.71 -31.04
N GLN A 448 14.61 -30.06 -30.27
CA GLN A 448 15.86 -29.46 -30.73
C GLN A 448 17.07 -30.29 -30.28
N PRO A 449 18.10 -30.44 -31.14
CA PRO A 449 19.33 -31.10 -30.74
C PRO A 449 20.09 -30.23 -29.73
N CYS A 450 20.66 -30.85 -28.71
CA CYS A 450 21.59 -30.17 -27.80
C CYS A 450 22.98 -30.13 -28.45
N ASP A 451 23.60 -28.95 -28.49
CA ASP A 451 24.94 -28.78 -29.07
C ASP A 451 26.00 -29.45 -28.16
N PRO A 452 26.83 -30.39 -28.68
CA PRO A 452 27.82 -31.11 -27.88
C PRO A 452 28.97 -30.25 -27.34
N ASP A 453 29.19 -29.04 -27.87
CA ASP A 453 30.25 -28.13 -27.40
C ASP A 453 29.87 -27.37 -26.11
N ILE A 454 28.62 -27.47 -25.65
CA ILE A 454 28.11 -26.83 -24.43
C ILE A 454 28.21 -27.83 -23.27
N THR A 455 28.83 -27.41 -22.17
CA THR A 455 29.20 -28.25 -21.00
C THR A 455 28.10 -29.23 -20.55
N THR A 456 28.54 -30.42 -20.10
CA THR A 456 27.75 -31.57 -19.64
C THR A 456 26.68 -31.30 -18.57
N GLU A 457 26.63 -30.09 -17.98
CA GLU A 457 25.61 -29.66 -17.01
C GLU A 457 24.35 -29.03 -17.66
N THR A 458 24.42 -28.63 -18.94
CA THR A 458 23.36 -27.87 -19.62
C THR A 458 22.37 -28.78 -20.37
N CYS A 459 22.85 -29.86 -20.99
CA CYS A 459 22.03 -30.85 -21.68
C CYS A 459 21.41 -31.87 -20.70
N PRO A 460 20.15 -32.30 -20.93
CA PRO A 460 19.50 -33.27 -20.05
C PRO A 460 20.21 -34.63 -20.16
N THR A 461 20.84 -35.06 -19.06
CA THR A 461 21.41 -36.41 -18.91
C THR A 461 20.52 -37.27 -18.00
N ASN A 462 20.61 -38.59 -18.16
CA ASN A 462 19.68 -39.56 -17.53
C ASN A 462 19.54 -39.43 -16.00
N GLU A 463 20.52 -38.83 -15.31
CA GLU A 463 20.62 -38.82 -13.84
C GLU A 463 20.36 -37.44 -13.19
N ARG A 464 20.41 -36.32 -13.93
CA ARG A 464 20.11 -34.97 -13.40
C ARG A 464 19.28 -34.17 -14.37
N SER A 465 18.23 -33.51 -13.89
CA SER A 465 17.49 -32.55 -14.71
C SER A 465 18.35 -31.29 -14.87
N GLY A 466 19.05 -31.19 -16.01
CA GLY A 466 19.82 -30.00 -16.38
C GLY A 466 18.97 -28.75 -16.57
N TYR A 467 19.63 -27.67 -16.99
CA TYR A 467 19.04 -26.38 -17.34
C TYR A 467 17.93 -26.50 -18.41
N LEU A 468 18.14 -27.37 -19.42
CA LEU A 468 17.17 -27.72 -20.44
C LEU A 468 16.34 -28.96 -20.04
N LYS A 469 15.05 -28.99 -20.41
CA LYS A 469 14.15 -30.10 -20.08
C LYS A 469 13.90 -30.99 -21.29
N GLN A 470 14.08 -32.29 -21.09
CA GLN A 470 13.67 -33.32 -22.04
C GLN A 470 12.19 -33.66 -21.82
N PHE A 471 11.35 -33.39 -22.83
CA PHE A 471 9.93 -33.72 -22.81
C PHE A 471 9.55 -34.34 -24.16
N ASN A 472 9.18 -35.62 -24.15
CA ASN A 472 8.80 -36.36 -25.36
C ASN A 472 9.85 -36.27 -26.50
N CYS A 473 11.13 -36.27 -26.13
CA CYS A 473 12.24 -36.15 -27.07
C CYS A 473 13.25 -37.30 -26.86
N PRO A 474 13.92 -37.76 -27.93
CA PRO A 474 15.00 -38.75 -27.83
C PRO A 474 16.18 -38.20 -27.02
N ASN A 475 17.05 -39.10 -26.54
CA ASN A 475 18.22 -38.72 -25.75
C ASN A 475 19.14 -37.78 -26.56
N GLY A 476 19.63 -36.72 -25.92
CA GLY A 476 20.41 -35.66 -26.58
C GLY A 476 19.56 -34.57 -27.25
N TYR A 477 18.23 -34.67 -27.19
CA TYR A 477 17.32 -33.61 -27.64
C TYR A 477 16.54 -33.03 -26.46
N TYR A 478 16.16 -31.75 -26.58
CA TYR A 478 15.34 -31.04 -25.60
C TYR A 478 14.10 -30.43 -26.26
N ASN A 479 13.13 -30.09 -25.42
CA ASN A 479 11.92 -29.37 -25.83
C ASN A 479 11.98 -27.97 -25.23
N ASP A 480 12.06 -26.97 -26.09
CA ASP A 480 12.25 -25.57 -25.73
C ASP A 480 11.02 -24.99 -25.02
N LEU A 481 9.82 -25.31 -25.49
CA LEU A 481 8.57 -24.91 -24.85
C LEU A 481 8.38 -25.57 -23.48
N ALA A 482 8.70 -26.86 -23.34
CA ALA A 482 8.68 -27.55 -22.04
C ALA A 482 9.68 -26.94 -21.04
N THR A 483 10.81 -26.45 -21.55
CA THR A 483 11.86 -25.82 -20.76
C THR A 483 11.41 -24.50 -20.14
N LEU A 484 10.45 -23.81 -20.78
CA LEU A 484 9.81 -22.59 -20.27
C LEU A 484 8.57 -22.87 -19.41
N LEU A 485 7.70 -23.81 -19.82
CA LEU A 485 6.40 -24.06 -19.16
C LEU A 485 6.49 -24.99 -17.92
N LEU A 486 7.47 -25.91 -17.87
CA LEU A 486 7.64 -26.85 -16.75
C LEU A 486 8.75 -26.42 -15.79
N THR A 487 8.89 -25.11 -15.60
CA THR A 487 9.75 -24.49 -14.60
C THR A 487 8.98 -23.51 -13.74
N THR A 488 9.62 -23.00 -12.69
CA THR A 488 9.04 -21.87 -11.96
C THR A 488 9.01 -20.63 -12.87
N ASN A 489 8.06 -19.72 -12.63
CA ASN A 489 7.97 -18.47 -13.38
C ASN A 489 9.25 -17.62 -13.21
N ASP A 490 9.86 -17.63 -12.02
CA ASP A 490 11.14 -16.95 -11.76
C ASP A 490 12.28 -17.52 -12.64
N ASP A 491 12.37 -18.85 -12.75
CA ASP A 491 13.36 -19.50 -13.62
C ASP A 491 13.06 -19.27 -15.10
N ALA A 492 11.79 -19.22 -15.51
CA ALA A 492 11.40 -18.90 -16.89
C ALA A 492 11.89 -17.50 -17.29
N VAL A 493 11.76 -16.49 -16.40
CA VAL A 493 12.34 -15.15 -16.65
C VAL A 493 13.86 -15.23 -16.80
N ARG A 494 14.56 -15.93 -15.90
CA ARG A 494 16.03 -16.07 -15.98
C ARG A 494 16.47 -16.69 -17.31
N LYS A 495 15.75 -17.70 -17.80
CA LYS A 495 16.04 -18.36 -19.07
C LYS A 495 15.73 -17.47 -20.27
N LEU A 496 14.65 -16.68 -20.21
CA LEU A 496 14.33 -15.71 -21.26
C LEU A 496 15.38 -14.58 -21.35
N PHE A 497 16.02 -14.22 -20.24
CA PHE A 497 17.04 -13.17 -20.21
C PHE A 497 18.45 -13.67 -20.47
N SER A 498 18.73 -14.97 -20.35
CA SER A 498 20.05 -15.50 -20.61
C SER A 498 20.43 -15.41 -22.09
N SER A 499 21.67 -14.99 -22.32
CA SER A 499 22.30 -14.81 -23.62
C SER A 499 23.27 -15.93 -23.99
N ASN A 500 23.38 -16.97 -23.15
CA ASN A 500 24.50 -17.90 -23.18
C ASN A 500 24.44 -18.91 -24.34
N ILE A 501 23.25 -19.16 -24.91
CA ILE A 501 23.04 -20.17 -25.94
C ILE A 501 22.44 -19.50 -27.19
N PRO A 502 23.17 -19.43 -28.32
CA PRO A 502 22.60 -18.94 -29.58
C PRO A 502 21.47 -19.86 -30.05
N ASN A 503 20.36 -19.29 -30.52
CA ASN A 503 19.16 -20.02 -31.00
C ASN A 503 18.54 -21.02 -29.99
N GLU A 504 18.60 -20.69 -28.70
CA GLU A 504 18.03 -21.49 -27.60
C GLU A 504 16.52 -21.78 -27.73
N PHE A 505 15.75 -20.85 -28.31
CA PHE A 505 14.30 -20.95 -28.44
C PHE A 505 13.84 -20.72 -29.88
N GLN A 506 12.93 -21.54 -30.36
CA GLN A 506 12.32 -21.35 -31.67
C GLN A 506 11.30 -20.20 -31.63
N PRO A 507 11.20 -19.38 -32.71
CA PRO A 507 10.21 -18.31 -32.79
C PRO A 507 8.76 -18.79 -32.60
N LEU A 508 8.44 -19.99 -33.09
CA LEU A 508 7.11 -20.59 -32.92
C LEU A 508 6.81 -20.93 -31.46
N SER A 509 7.77 -21.53 -30.75
CA SER A 509 7.63 -21.86 -29.32
C SER A 509 7.49 -20.60 -28.47
N LEU A 510 8.26 -19.54 -28.77
CA LEU A 510 8.12 -18.24 -28.12
C LEU A 510 6.77 -17.57 -28.41
N LEU A 511 6.25 -17.69 -29.64
CA LEU A 511 4.93 -17.16 -30.00
C LEU A 511 3.81 -17.89 -29.24
N ILE A 512 3.88 -19.22 -29.14
CA ILE A 512 2.93 -20.02 -28.35
C ILE A 512 3.01 -19.63 -26.87
N PHE A 513 4.22 -19.49 -26.33
CA PHE A 513 4.44 -19.06 -24.96
C PHE A 513 3.86 -17.66 -24.70
N PHE A 514 4.15 -16.69 -25.57
CA PHE A 514 3.61 -15.32 -25.50
C PHE A 514 2.09 -15.30 -25.52
N ALA A 515 1.45 -16.01 -26.46
CA ALA A 515 -0.01 -16.07 -26.56
C ALA A 515 -0.64 -16.73 -25.32
N LEU A 516 -0.03 -17.81 -24.83
CA LEU A 516 -0.50 -18.49 -23.62
C LEU A 516 -0.45 -17.56 -22.40
N TYR A 517 0.69 -16.92 -22.13
CA TYR A 517 0.85 -16.04 -20.96
C TYR A 517 0.00 -14.77 -21.07
N CYS A 518 -0.29 -14.27 -22.28
CA CYS A 518 -1.29 -13.22 -22.44
C CYS A 518 -2.68 -13.66 -21.96
N ILE A 519 -3.10 -14.88 -22.30
CA ILE A 519 -4.41 -15.43 -21.90
C ILE A 519 -4.40 -15.76 -20.39
N LEU A 520 -3.36 -16.43 -19.91
CA LEU A 520 -3.24 -16.82 -18.50
C LEU A 520 -3.14 -15.60 -17.59
N GLY A 521 -2.35 -14.59 -17.94
CA GLY A 521 -2.24 -13.36 -17.16
C GLY A 521 -3.58 -12.63 -17.00
N LEU A 522 -4.38 -12.58 -18.08
CA LEU A 522 -5.72 -11.97 -18.06
C LEU A 522 -6.73 -12.74 -17.21
N ILE A 523 -6.75 -14.07 -17.30
CA ILE A 523 -7.73 -14.92 -16.62
C ILE A 523 -7.36 -15.17 -15.15
N THR A 524 -6.06 -15.29 -14.86
CA THR A 524 -5.58 -15.60 -13.51
C THR A 524 -5.65 -14.38 -12.59
N PHE A 525 -5.51 -13.18 -13.14
CA PHE A 525 -5.67 -11.97 -12.34
C PHE A 525 -7.14 -11.73 -11.93
N GLY A 526 -7.35 -11.40 -10.66
CA GLY A 526 -8.69 -11.14 -10.10
C GLY A 526 -9.42 -12.37 -9.55
N ILE A 527 -8.81 -13.55 -9.59
CA ILE A 527 -9.28 -14.71 -8.82
C ILE A 527 -9.08 -14.46 -7.32
N ALA A 528 -9.80 -15.21 -6.47
CA ALA A 528 -9.79 -14.98 -5.02
C ALA A 528 -8.58 -15.64 -4.33
N VAL A 529 -7.36 -15.22 -4.69
CA VAL A 529 -6.08 -15.60 -4.07
C VAL A 529 -5.14 -14.38 -3.99
N PRO A 530 -4.13 -14.37 -3.11
CA PRO A 530 -3.12 -13.32 -3.07
C PRO A 530 -2.28 -13.41 -4.35
N SER A 531 -2.20 -12.32 -5.12
CA SER A 531 -1.72 -12.36 -6.51
C SER A 531 -0.94 -11.11 -6.90
N GLY A 532 0.33 -11.25 -7.27
CA GLY A 532 1.14 -10.17 -7.82
C GLY A 532 1.07 -10.08 -9.36
N LEU A 533 1.04 -8.85 -9.89
CA LEU A 533 0.96 -8.56 -11.33
C LEU A 533 2.33 -8.41 -12.03
N PHE A 534 3.41 -8.24 -11.26
CA PHE A 534 4.75 -7.98 -11.81
C PHE A 534 5.24 -9.11 -12.71
N LEU A 535 5.24 -10.34 -12.19
CA LEU A 535 5.86 -11.47 -12.87
C LEU A 535 5.17 -11.87 -14.20
N PRO A 536 3.82 -11.93 -14.28
CA PRO A 536 3.14 -12.19 -15.56
C PRO A 536 3.49 -11.16 -16.64
N ILE A 537 3.51 -9.86 -16.28
CA ILE A 537 3.84 -8.79 -17.22
C ILE A 537 5.30 -8.86 -17.65
N ILE A 538 6.22 -9.20 -16.74
CA ILE A 538 7.64 -9.44 -17.09
C ILE A 538 7.76 -10.60 -18.09
N LEU A 539 7.06 -11.72 -17.87
CA LEU A 539 7.13 -12.89 -18.75
C LEU A 539 6.57 -12.62 -20.15
N ILE A 540 5.39 -12.00 -20.24
CA ILE A 540 4.80 -11.59 -21.51
C ILE A 540 5.76 -10.64 -22.25
N GLY A 541 6.32 -9.67 -21.51
CA GLY A 541 7.24 -8.69 -22.04
C GLY A 541 8.56 -9.28 -22.54
N ALA A 542 9.13 -10.19 -21.77
CA ALA A 542 10.35 -10.93 -22.09
C ALA A 542 10.17 -11.79 -23.34
N ALA A 543 9.02 -12.47 -23.47
CA ALA A 543 8.74 -13.34 -24.60
C ALA A 543 8.64 -12.58 -25.93
N TYR A 544 7.87 -11.48 -25.98
CA TYR A 544 7.78 -10.69 -27.22
C TYR A 544 9.07 -9.92 -27.48
N GLY A 545 9.76 -9.43 -26.44
CA GLY A 545 11.05 -8.79 -26.56
C GLY A 545 12.05 -9.71 -27.25
N ARG A 546 12.19 -10.94 -26.76
CA ARG A 546 13.07 -11.95 -27.38
C ARG A 546 12.64 -12.30 -28.81
N LEU A 547 11.34 -12.42 -29.08
CA LEU A 547 10.80 -12.66 -30.42
C LEU A 547 11.18 -11.53 -31.40
N LEU A 548 11.06 -10.26 -30.96
CA LEU A 548 11.51 -9.11 -31.74
C LEU A 548 13.02 -9.11 -31.92
N GLY A 549 13.80 -9.48 -30.90
CA GLY A 549 15.26 -9.60 -30.99
C GLY A 549 15.69 -10.61 -32.04
N ILE A 550 15.03 -11.77 -32.13
CA ILE A 550 15.28 -12.77 -33.18
C ILE A 550 14.90 -12.20 -34.57
N SER A 551 13.76 -11.52 -34.68
CA SER A 551 13.31 -10.91 -35.94
C SER A 551 14.20 -9.75 -36.41
N MET A 552 14.79 -9.00 -35.49
CA MET A 552 15.61 -7.82 -35.76
C MET A 552 17.12 -8.11 -35.74
N GLY A 553 17.52 -9.36 -35.51
CA GLY A 553 18.92 -9.77 -35.38
C GLY A 553 19.80 -9.45 -36.59
N SER A 554 19.22 -9.25 -37.78
CA SER A 554 19.95 -8.78 -38.96
C SER A 554 20.26 -7.27 -38.97
N TYR A 555 19.53 -6.48 -38.18
CA TYR A 555 19.58 -5.01 -38.18
C TYR A 555 20.26 -4.42 -36.92
N SER A 556 20.49 -5.22 -35.89
CA SER A 556 21.02 -4.75 -34.60
C SER A 556 22.06 -5.72 -34.07
N THR A 557 23.07 -5.18 -33.39
CA THR A 557 24.11 -5.95 -32.70
C THR A 557 23.75 -6.34 -31.26
N ILE A 558 22.58 -5.91 -30.78
CA ILE A 558 22.10 -6.24 -29.43
C ILE A 558 21.69 -7.73 -29.36
N ASP A 559 22.14 -8.40 -28.30
CA ASP A 559 21.79 -9.79 -28.06
C ASP A 559 20.29 -9.99 -27.73
N SER A 560 19.77 -11.16 -28.09
CA SER A 560 18.37 -11.55 -27.88
C SER A 560 17.92 -11.53 -26.41
N GLY A 561 18.83 -11.80 -25.46
CA GLY A 561 18.53 -11.72 -24.02
C GLY A 561 18.33 -10.27 -23.55
N LEU A 562 19.10 -9.32 -24.08
CA LEU A 562 18.91 -7.89 -23.79
C LEU A 562 17.61 -7.37 -24.39
N TYR A 563 17.23 -7.82 -25.58
CA TYR A 563 15.91 -7.55 -26.17
C TYR A 563 14.76 -8.05 -25.29
N ALA A 564 14.93 -9.21 -24.64
CA ALA A 564 13.96 -9.71 -23.68
C ALA A 564 13.83 -8.79 -22.45
N VAL A 565 14.95 -8.29 -21.91
CA VAL A 565 14.95 -7.32 -20.80
C VAL A 565 14.26 -6.01 -21.21
N LEU A 566 14.58 -5.48 -22.40
CA LEU A 566 13.94 -4.26 -22.92
C LEU A 566 12.44 -4.46 -23.15
N GLY A 567 12.02 -5.62 -23.68
CA GLY A 567 10.61 -5.98 -23.88
C GLY A 567 9.83 -6.09 -22.57
N ALA A 568 10.44 -6.71 -21.55
CA ALA A 568 9.89 -6.74 -20.19
C ALA A 568 9.70 -5.32 -19.63
N ALA A 569 10.73 -4.47 -19.76
CA ALA A 569 10.69 -3.09 -19.31
C ALA A 569 9.59 -2.28 -20.02
N SER A 570 9.47 -2.35 -21.35
CA SER A 570 8.45 -1.61 -22.10
C SER A 570 7.02 -2.06 -21.78
N LEU A 571 6.75 -3.36 -21.61
CA LEU A 571 5.38 -3.79 -21.28
C LEU A 571 4.99 -3.37 -19.86
N MET A 572 5.93 -3.45 -18.92
CA MET A 572 5.73 -2.96 -17.56
C MET A 572 5.47 -1.45 -17.54
N ALA A 573 6.26 -0.63 -18.26
CA ALA A 573 5.98 0.79 -18.40
C ALA A 573 4.65 1.06 -19.12
N GLY A 574 4.31 0.30 -20.16
CA GLY A 574 3.04 0.46 -20.88
C GLY A 574 1.80 0.17 -20.02
N SER A 575 1.87 -0.87 -19.17
CA SER A 575 0.75 -1.30 -18.31
C SER A 575 0.71 -0.58 -16.96
N MET A 576 1.84 -0.55 -16.23
CA MET A 576 1.93 0.01 -14.88
C MET A 576 2.26 1.50 -14.84
N ARG A 577 2.79 2.10 -15.92
CA ARG A 577 3.20 3.52 -16.01
C ARG A 577 4.35 3.95 -15.10
N MET A 578 5.11 2.97 -14.62
CA MET A 578 6.32 3.18 -13.84
C MET A 578 7.53 3.49 -14.72
N THR A 579 8.38 4.42 -14.30
CA THR A 579 9.56 4.86 -15.06
C THR A 579 10.87 4.76 -14.30
N VAL A 580 11.16 5.72 -13.41
CA VAL A 580 12.47 5.90 -12.79
C VAL A 580 12.78 4.74 -11.85
N SER A 581 11.82 4.35 -11.01
CA SER A 581 11.94 3.20 -10.12
C SER A 581 12.21 1.92 -10.89
N LEU A 582 11.46 1.68 -11.98
CA LEU A 582 11.60 0.49 -12.80
C LEU A 582 12.97 0.43 -13.49
N CYS A 583 13.44 1.57 -14.00
CA CYS A 583 14.78 1.66 -14.60
C CYS A 583 15.87 1.29 -13.60
N VAL A 584 15.78 1.78 -12.36
CA VAL A 584 16.75 1.47 -11.31
C VAL A 584 16.64 0.01 -10.85
N ILE A 585 15.43 -0.55 -10.76
CA ILE A 585 15.23 -1.98 -10.46
C ILE A 585 15.94 -2.86 -11.50
N PHE A 586 15.72 -2.60 -12.80
CA PHE A 586 16.39 -3.35 -13.87
C PHE A 586 17.91 -3.14 -13.87
N LEU A 587 18.39 -1.96 -13.51
CA LEU A 587 19.82 -1.70 -13.36
C LEU A 587 20.43 -2.48 -12.19
N GLU A 588 19.82 -2.46 -11.01
CA GLU A 588 20.30 -3.18 -9.83
C GLU A 588 20.29 -4.70 -10.06
N LEU A 589 19.30 -5.18 -10.82
CA LEU A 589 19.17 -6.60 -11.16
C LEU A 589 20.16 -7.05 -12.25
N THR A 590 20.40 -6.23 -13.28
CA THR A 590 21.36 -6.56 -14.35
C THR A 590 22.81 -6.23 -14.00
N ASN A 591 23.02 -5.40 -12.97
CA ASN A 591 24.32 -4.89 -12.54
C ASN A 591 25.14 -4.24 -13.67
N ASN A 592 24.46 -3.66 -14.67
CA ASN A 592 25.10 -3.08 -15.85
C ASN A 592 24.60 -1.64 -16.07
N LEU A 593 25.43 -0.68 -15.64
CA LEU A 593 25.13 0.75 -15.76
C LEU A 593 25.00 1.23 -17.22
N LEU A 594 25.64 0.53 -18.17
CA LEU A 594 25.59 0.90 -19.60
C LEU A 594 24.22 0.65 -20.24
N LEU A 595 23.38 -0.17 -19.61
CA LEU A 595 22.03 -0.47 -20.10
C LEU A 595 21.03 0.67 -19.79
N LEU A 596 21.33 1.52 -18.79
CA LEU A 596 20.42 2.55 -18.28
C LEU A 596 19.86 3.52 -19.34
N PRO A 597 20.67 4.09 -20.26
CA PRO A 597 20.15 5.07 -21.20
C PRO A 597 19.11 4.47 -22.16
N ILE A 598 19.35 3.23 -22.61
CA ILE A 598 18.47 2.52 -23.56
C ILE A 598 17.18 2.13 -22.85
N THR A 599 17.26 1.52 -21.67
CA THR A 599 16.05 1.19 -20.89
C THR A 599 15.22 2.43 -20.60
N MET A 600 15.85 3.55 -20.23
CA MET A 600 15.14 4.80 -19.97
C MET A 600 14.37 5.31 -21.21
N ILE A 601 14.98 5.27 -22.40
CA ILE A 601 14.32 5.66 -23.65
C ILE A 601 13.11 4.75 -23.91
N VAL A 602 13.28 3.43 -23.79
CA VAL A 602 12.20 2.44 -23.98
C VAL A 602 11.04 2.70 -23.02
N LEU A 603 11.34 2.92 -21.74
CA LEU A 603 10.35 3.16 -20.69
C LEU A 603 9.55 4.44 -20.95
N LEU A 604 10.22 5.54 -21.33
CA LEU A 604 9.56 6.82 -21.62
C LEU A 604 8.64 6.72 -22.85
N ILE A 605 9.09 6.05 -23.92
CA ILE A 605 8.27 5.83 -25.12
C ILE A 605 7.07 4.95 -24.77
N ALA A 606 7.28 3.82 -24.09
CA ALA A 606 6.19 2.91 -23.74
C ALA A 606 5.15 3.56 -22.81
N LYS A 607 5.59 4.35 -21.82
CA LYS A 607 4.70 5.11 -20.94
C LYS A 607 3.89 6.15 -21.73
N THR A 608 4.54 6.98 -22.54
CA THR A 608 3.85 8.04 -23.31
C THR A 608 2.82 7.45 -24.27
N VAL A 609 3.14 6.35 -24.95
CA VAL A 609 2.19 5.62 -25.80
C VAL A 609 1.03 5.07 -24.96
N GLY A 610 1.29 4.48 -23.80
CA GLY A 610 0.24 3.99 -22.90
C GLY A 610 -0.70 5.11 -22.40
N ASP A 611 -0.13 6.23 -21.95
CA ASP A 611 -0.86 7.40 -21.40
C ASP A 611 -1.88 7.97 -22.40
N CYS A 612 -1.69 7.75 -23.70
CA CYS A 612 -2.63 8.19 -24.74
C CYS A 612 -3.96 7.41 -24.76
N PHE A 613 -4.03 6.20 -24.18
CA PHE A 613 -5.17 5.29 -24.34
C PHE A 613 -5.94 5.02 -23.05
N ASN A 614 -5.27 4.72 -21.94
CA ASN A 614 -5.90 4.36 -20.67
C ASN A 614 -5.02 4.69 -19.45
N PRO A 615 -5.58 4.76 -18.24
CA PRO A 615 -4.80 4.93 -17.00
C PRO A 615 -3.98 3.69 -16.64
N SER A 616 -3.15 3.81 -15.60
CA SER A 616 -2.35 2.70 -15.08
C SER A 616 -3.23 1.56 -14.56
N ILE A 617 -2.72 0.33 -14.60
CA ILE A 617 -3.45 -0.85 -14.10
C ILE A 617 -3.88 -0.70 -12.63
N TYR A 618 -3.05 -0.06 -11.80
CA TYR A 618 -3.34 0.14 -10.38
C TYR A 618 -4.44 1.19 -10.16
N GLU A 619 -4.49 2.26 -10.96
CA GLU A 619 -5.60 3.22 -10.93
C GLU A 619 -6.92 2.57 -11.34
N ILE A 620 -6.92 1.74 -12.39
CA ILE A 620 -8.11 0.98 -12.81
C ILE A 620 -8.63 0.11 -11.66
N ILE A 621 -7.74 -0.57 -10.93
CA ILE A 621 -8.12 -1.41 -9.79
C ILE A 621 -8.66 -0.57 -8.62
N LEU A 622 -8.05 0.59 -8.34
CA LEU A 622 -8.54 1.53 -7.32
C LEU A 622 -9.97 1.99 -7.64
N GLU A 623 -10.23 2.34 -8.89
CA GLU A 623 -11.55 2.76 -9.37
C GLU A 623 -12.57 1.62 -9.27
N LEU A 624 -12.22 0.41 -9.72
CA LEU A 624 -13.08 -0.77 -9.62
C LEU A 624 -13.44 -1.15 -8.18
N LYS A 625 -12.54 -0.89 -7.23
CA LYS A 625 -12.80 -1.07 -5.79
C LYS A 625 -13.62 0.07 -5.19
N GLY A 626 -13.71 1.22 -5.86
CA GLY A 626 -14.42 2.40 -5.34
C GLY A 626 -13.65 3.17 -4.26
N LEU A 627 -12.33 2.94 -4.12
CA LEU A 627 -11.52 3.65 -3.13
C LEU A 627 -11.42 5.14 -3.53
N PRO A 628 -11.67 6.10 -2.62
CA PRO A 628 -11.63 7.53 -2.90
C PRO A 628 -10.18 8.03 -3.01
N PHE A 629 -9.49 7.62 -4.07
CA PHE A 629 -8.15 8.09 -4.38
C PHE A 629 -8.21 9.51 -4.97
N LEU A 630 -7.33 10.39 -4.48
CA LEU A 630 -7.07 11.68 -5.12
C LEU A 630 -5.85 11.53 -6.02
N ASP A 631 -5.89 12.08 -7.22
CA ASP A 631 -4.76 12.09 -8.14
C ASP A 631 -3.78 13.23 -7.82
N ALA A 632 -2.57 13.16 -8.38
CA ALA A 632 -1.54 14.19 -8.18
C ALA A 632 -1.79 15.44 -9.04
N HIS A 633 -2.33 15.25 -10.24
CA HIS A 633 -2.58 16.33 -11.17
C HIS A 633 -4.08 16.66 -11.18
N PRO A 634 -4.47 17.91 -10.88
CA PRO A 634 -5.86 18.32 -11.03
C PRO A 634 -6.26 18.33 -12.51
N GLU A 635 -7.51 17.98 -12.79
CA GLU A 635 -8.04 18.08 -14.14
C GLU A 635 -8.05 19.55 -14.62
N PRO A 636 -7.84 19.83 -15.92
CA PRO A 636 -7.73 21.19 -16.43
C PRO A 636 -8.92 22.10 -16.08
N TRP A 637 -10.14 21.56 -16.09
CA TRP A 637 -11.37 22.29 -15.79
C TRP A 637 -11.50 22.69 -14.30
N MET A 638 -10.78 22.03 -13.39
CA MET A 638 -10.76 22.38 -11.95
C MET A 638 -10.09 23.73 -11.70
N ARG A 639 -9.38 24.29 -12.69
CA ARG A 639 -8.79 25.64 -12.61
C ARG A 639 -9.82 26.76 -12.75
N ASN A 640 -10.94 26.47 -13.44
CA ASN A 640 -11.98 27.45 -13.73
C ASN A 640 -13.07 27.49 -12.65
N LEU A 641 -13.09 26.50 -11.75
CA LEU A 641 -14.02 26.42 -10.64
C LEU A 641 -13.36 26.99 -9.38
N THR A 642 -14.10 27.79 -8.62
CA THR A 642 -13.68 28.30 -7.33
C THR A 642 -14.15 27.40 -6.20
N VAL A 643 -13.46 27.47 -5.07
CA VAL A 643 -13.82 26.69 -3.87
C VAL A 643 -15.09 27.23 -3.21
N GLY A 644 -15.40 28.53 -3.35
CA GLY A 644 -16.67 29.11 -2.92
C GLY A 644 -17.87 28.47 -3.63
N GLU A 645 -17.80 28.29 -4.96
CA GLU A 645 -18.86 27.60 -5.72
C GLU A 645 -19.04 26.14 -5.25
N LEU A 646 -17.97 25.44 -4.86
CA LEU A 646 -18.08 24.11 -4.25
C LEU A 646 -18.76 24.16 -2.87
N ALA A 647 -18.49 25.19 -2.08
CA ALA A 647 -19.11 25.37 -0.77
C ALA A 647 -20.62 25.62 -0.89
N ASP A 648 -21.04 26.43 -1.87
CA ASP A 648 -22.45 26.75 -2.12
C ASP A 648 -23.27 25.52 -2.54
N ALA A 649 -22.64 24.54 -3.16
CA ALA A 649 -23.28 23.27 -3.54
C ALA A 649 -23.44 22.28 -2.37
N LYS A 650 -23.00 22.64 -1.15
CA LYS A 650 -23.01 21.79 0.04
C LYS A 650 -23.99 22.32 1.10
N PRO A 651 -24.47 21.46 2.01
CA PRO A 651 -25.22 21.92 3.18
C PRO A 651 -24.34 22.83 4.07
N PRO A 652 -24.96 23.74 4.84
CA PRO A 652 -24.23 24.65 5.71
C PRO A 652 -23.39 23.89 6.73
N VAL A 653 -22.22 24.45 7.06
CA VAL A 653 -21.27 23.85 7.99
C VAL A 653 -21.82 23.88 9.41
N VAL A 654 -21.68 22.75 10.12
CA VAL A 654 -21.97 22.67 11.55
C VAL A 654 -20.75 23.17 12.33
N THR A 655 -20.89 24.30 13.01
CA THR A 655 -19.87 24.88 13.89
C THR A 655 -20.21 24.64 15.36
N LEU A 656 -19.20 24.69 16.22
CA LEU A 656 -19.32 24.65 17.67
C LEU A 656 -18.70 25.92 18.26
N ASN A 657 -19.23 26.40 19.38
CA ASN A 657 -18.64 27.53 20.09
C ASN A 657 -17.43 27.08 20.91
N GLY A 658 -16.50 27.99 21.20
CA GLY A 658 -15.33 27.70 22.03
C GLY A 658 -15.68 27.13 23.42
N VAL A 659 -16.74 27.65 24.05
CA VAL A 659 -17.36 27.07 25.25
C VAL A 659 -18.81 26.70 24.92
N GLU A 660 -19.07 25.40 24.79
CA GLU A 660 -20.32 24.86 24.24
C GLU A 660 -21.08 24.04 25.27
N LYS A 661 -22.42 24.01 25.18
CA LYS A 661 -23.23 23.14 26.03
C LYS A 661 -23.04 21.66 25.68
N VAL A 662 -23.03 20.80 26.70
CA VAL A 662 -22.91 19.35 26.53
C VAL A 662 -24.06 18.80 25.68
N SER A 663 -25.30 19.25 25.92
CA SER A 663 -26.48 18.89 25.12
C SER A 663 -26.26 19.12 23.62
N ARG A 664 -25.77 20.31 23.25
CA ARG A 664 -25.49 20.67 21.85
C ARG A 664 -24.43 19.76 21.22
N ILE A 665 -23.36 19.44 21.96
CA ILE A 665 -22.31 18.53 21.47
C ILE A 665 -22.89 17.14 21.22
N VAL A 666 -23.67 16.60 22.16
CA VAL A 666 -24.30 15.28 22.03
C VAL A 666 -25.28 15.26 20.85
N ASP A 667 -26.09 16.31 20.68
CA ASP A 667 -27.02 16.43 19.56
C ASP A 667 -26.29 16.46 18.21
N VAL A 668 -25.21 17.23 18.09
CA VAL A 668 -24.38 17.28 16.87
C VAL A 668 -23.77 15.91 16.58
N LEU A 669 -23.24 15.23 17.60
CA LEU A 669 -22.62 13.91 17.43
C LEU A 669 -23.63 12.80 17.09
N ARG A 670 -24.89 12.90 17.54
CA ARG A 670 -25.96 11.96 17.20
C ARG A 670 -26.55 12.21 15.82
N ASN A 671 -26.70 13.48 15.43
CA ASN A 671 -27.33 13.86 14.17
C ASN A 671 -26.38 13.88 12.98
N THR A 672 -25.07 13.92 13.21
CA THR A 672 -24.07 13.99 12.15
C THR A 672 -23.05 12.85 12.23
N THR A 673 -22.60 12.40 11.06
CA THR A 673 -21.49 11.44 10.90
C THR A 673 -20.16 12.13 10.63
N HIS A 674 -20.10 13.47 10.73
CA HIS A 674 -18.90 14.25 10.46
C HIS A 674 -17.83 14.01 11.54
N ASN A 675 -16.56 14.03 11.10
CA ASN A 675 -15.41 13.75 11.95
C ASN A 675 -14.58 14.98 12.34
N GLY A 676 -14.94 16.17 11.86
CA GLY A 676 -14.29 17.43 12.19
C GLY A 676 -15.30 18.58 12.21
N PHE A 677 -15.16 19.46 13.19
CA PHE A 677 -16.06 20.60 13.43
C PHE A 677 -15.22 21.86 13.65
N PRO A 678 -15.50 22.97 12.95
CA PRO A 678 -14.84 24.25 13.23
C PRO A 678 -15.33 24.79 14.56
N VAL A 679 -14.39 25.32 15.35
CA VAL A 679 -14.67 26.00 16.60
C VAL A 679 -14.57 27.50 16.39
N VAL A 680 -15.64 28.21 16.73
CA VAL A 680 -15.76 29.66 16.59
C VAL A 680 -15.89 30.31 17.96
N ASP A 681 -15.29 31.48 18.09
CA ASP A 681 -15.39 32.32 19.27
C ASP A 681 -16.23 33.56 18.95
N ASP A 682 -17.12 33.92 19.87
CA ASP A 682 -17.76 35.23 19.84
C ASP A 682 -16.69 36.27 20.17
N GLY A 683 -16.35 37.13 19.20
CA GLY A 683 -15.28 38.11 19.36
C GLY A 683 -15.51 39.02 20.57
N VAL A 684 -14.60 38.96 21.53
CA VAL A 684 -14.50 39.95 22.60
C VAL A 684 -13.87 41.20 21.98
N VAL A 685 -14.70 42.25 21.84
CA VAL A 685 -14.36 43.65 21.49
C VAL A 685 -12.88 43.89 21.14
N PRO A 686 -12.52 44.07 19.85
CA PRO A 686 -11.16 44.49 19.53
C PRO A 686 -10.90 45.91 20.06
N PRO A 687 -9.69 46.22 20.59
CA PRO A 687 -9.33 47.55 21.09
C PRO A 687 -9.26 48.64 19.99
N THR A 688 -9.56 48.29 18.74
CA THR A 688 -9.45 49.16 17.56
C THR A 688 -10.71 49.12 16.69
N GLY A 689 -11.87 49.45 17.28
CA GLY A 689 -12.99 50.09 16.56
C GLY A 689 -13.63 49.37 15.35
N LEU A 690 -13.35 48.09 15.10
CA LEU A 690 -14.03 47.29 14.09
C LEU A 690 -15.16 46.45 14.71
N ALA A 691 -16.24 46.33 13.94
CA ALA A 691 -17.60 45.89 14.26
C ALA A 691 -17.82 45.07 15.55
N LEU A 692 -18.76 45.52 16.37
CA LEU A 692 -19.39 44.73 17.44
C LEU A 692 -19.89 43.38 16.86
N GLY A 693 -19.43 42.26 17.41
CA GLY A 693 -20.01 40.93 17.14
C GLY A 693 -19.38 40.15 15.97
N ALA A 694 -18.14 40.44 15.59
CA ALA A 694 -17.40 39.56 14.69
C ALA A 694 -17.09 38.22 15.38
N THR A 695 -17.56 37.11 14.82
CA THR A 695 -17.18 35.76 15.26
C THR A 695 -15.86 35.37 14.61
N GLU A 696 -14.88 34.95 15.40
CA GLU A 696 -13.55 34.55 14.92
C GLU A 696 -13.42 33.02 14.87
N ILE A 697 -12.59 32.50 13.96
CA ILE A 697 -12.25 31.07 13.94
C ILE A 697 -11.17 30.84 14.98
N HIS A 698 -11.46 30.00 15.97
CA HIS A 698 -10.43 29.53 16.88
C HIS A 698 -9.67 28.34 16.30
N GLY A 699 -10.37 27.40 15.66
CA GLY A 699 -9.70 26.20 15.16
C GLY A 699 -10.62 25.11 14.63
N LEU A 700 -10.09 23.88 14.57
CA LEU A 700 -10.83 22.67 14.19
C LEU A 700 -10.72 21.62 15.30
N ILE A 701 -11.85 21.06 15.74
CA ILE A 701 -11.89 19.93 16.68
C ILE A 701 -12.34 18.65 15.98
N LEU A 702 -11.72 17.53 16.31
CA LEU A 702 -12.10 16.22 15.79
C LEU A 702 -13.20 15.58 16.63
N ARG A 703 -14.06 14.78 16.00
CA ARG A 703 -15.08 13.96 16.65
C ARG A 703 -14.50 13.07 17.76
N ALA A 704 -13.33 12.48 17.53
CA ALA A 704 -12.65 11.64 18.52
C ALA A 704 -12.29 12.41 19.80
N HIS A 705 -11.87 13.67 19.68
CA HIS A 705 -11.55 14.52 20.84
C HIS A 705 -12.82 14.86 21.65
N LEU A 706 -13.93 15.14 20.98
CA LEU A 706 -15.22 15.39 21.63
C LEU A 706 -15.72 14.16 22.39
N LEU A 707 -15.65 12.98 21.77
CA LEU A 707 -16.04 11.72 22.43
C LEU A 707 -15.19 11.44 23.66
N GLN A 708 -13.88 11.68 23.58
CA GLN A 708 -12.99 11.51 24.72
C GLN A 708 -13.28 12.51 25.84
N ALA A 709 -13.64 13.75 25.50
CA ALA A 709 -14.05 14.76 26.47
C ALA A 709 -15.34 14.36 27.21
N LEU A 710 -16.33 13.83 26.48
CA LEU A 710 -17.58 13.32 27.08
C LEU A 710 -17.33 12.09 27.96
N LYS A 711 -16.52 11.12 27.48
CA LYS A 711 -16.20 9.89 28.21
C LYS A 711 -15.48 10.15 29.53
N LYS A 712 -14.60 11.16 29.56
CA LYS A 712 -13.90 11.60 30.78
C LYS A 712 -14.69 12.59 31.62
N LYS A 713 -15.94 12.90 31.24
CA LYS A 713 -16.80 13.88 31.91
C LYS A 713 -16.07 15.20 32.17
N PHE A 714 -15.46 15.76 31.12
CA PHE A 714 -14.80 17.06 31.19
C PHE A 714 -15.83 18.18 31.10
N PHE A 715 -16.62 18.30 32.16
CA PHE A 715 -17.74 19.23 32.24
C PHE A 715 -17.44 20.35 33.24
N LEU A 716 -17.92 21.54 32.90
CA LEU A 716 -17.88 22.74 33.71
C LEU A 716 -19.32 23.16 34.06
N PRO A 717 -19.60 23.49 35.33
CA PRO A 717 -20.93 23.95 35.73
C PRO A 717 -21.25 25.35 35.17
N GLU A 718 -20.22 26.18 34.94
CA GLU A 718 -20.35 27.55 34.45
C GLU A 718 -19.65 27.73 33.10
N LYS A 719 -20.16 28.67 32.28
CA LYS A 719 -19.55 29.05 31.01
C LYS A 719 -18.27 29.86 31.28
N ARG A 720 -17.14 29.17 31.43
CA ARG A 720 -15.80 29.76 31.62
C ARG A 720 -14.76 29.07 30.76
N ARG A 721 -13.61 29.74 30.56
CA ARG A 721 -12.41 29.08 30.03
C ARG A 721 -11.73 28.26 31.12
N THR A 722 -11.17 27.14 30.71
CA THR A 722 -10.42 26.21 31.55
C THR A 722 -9.00 26.69 31.72
N GLU A 723 -8.49 26.52 32.94
CA GLU A 723 -7.08 26.75 33.24
C GLU A 723 -6.24 25.59 32.72
N GLU A 724 -5.01 25.87 32.27
CA GLU A 724 -4.14 24.85 31.66
C GLU A 724 -3.89 23.63 32.56
N TRP A 725 -3.86 23.81 33.88
CA TRP A 725 -3.60 22.73 34.83
C TRP A 725 -4.75 21.72 34.92
N GLU A 726 -6.01 22.17 34.78
CA GLU A 726 -7.21 21.32 34.82
C GLU A 726 -7.23 20.35 33.64
N VAL A 727 -6.81 20.84 32.47
CA VAL A 727 -6.73 20.04 31.25
C VAL A 727 -5.66 18.96 31.39
N ARG A 728 -4.49 19.29 31.96
CA ARG A 728 -3.37 18.36 32.15
C ARG A 728 -3.67 17.21 33.11
N GLU A 729 -4.47 17.45 34.12
CA GLU A 729 -4.87 16.40 35.07
C GLU A 729 -5.79 15.38 34.41
N LYS A 730 -6.67 15.83 33.51
CA LYS A 730 -7.66 14.98 32.85
C LYS A 730 -7.19 14.33 31.54
N PHE A 731 -6.33 14.98 30.75
CA PHE A 731 -5.94 14.51 29.42
C PHE A 731 -4.44 14.36 29.25
N THR A 732 -4.03 13.22 28.69
CA THR A 732 -2.71 13.05 28.08
C THR A 732 -2.83 13.12 26.56
N TRP A 733 -1.85 13.72 25.86
CA TRP A 733 -1.83 13.77 24.39
C TRP A 733 -1.97 12.39 23.75
N VAL A 734 -1.35 11.37 24.35
CA VAL A 734 -1.39 9.98 23.87
C VAL A 734 -2.81 9.40 23.91
N GLU A 735 -3.62 9.77 24.90
CA GLU A 735 -5.01 9.30 24.99
C GLU A 735 -5.92 10.04 24.00
N LEU A 736 -5.61 11.30 23.69
CA LEU A 736 -6.32 12.06 22.65
C LEU A 736 -6.03 11.52 21.24
N ALA A 737 -4.87 10.88 21.04
CA ALA A 737 -4.53 10.22 19.80
C ALA A 737 -5.25 8.87 19.59
N GLU A 738 -5.85 8.29 20.64
CA GLU A 738 -6.60 7.03 20.52
C GLU A 738 -8.00 7.29 19.90
N ARG A 739 -8.27 6.69 18.73
CA ARG A 739 -9.55 6.81 17.99
C ARG A 739 -10.66 5.90 18.52
N GLU A 740 -10.82 5.78 19.84
CA GLU A 740 -11.76 4.83 20.43
C GLU A 740 -13.03 5.50 20.96
N GLY A 741 -14.18 5.00 20.52
CA GLY A 741 -15.48 5.27 21.14
C GLY A 741 -16.59 5.50 20.12
N ARG A 742 -17.74 4.88 20.38
CA ARG A 742 -19.01 5.26 19.73
C ARG A 742 -19.78 6.19 20.64
N ILE A 743 -20.61 7.06 20.07
CA ILE A 743 -21.48 7.94 20.85
C ILE A 743 -22.45 7.14 21.73
N GLU A 744 -22.81 5.94 21.30
CA GLU A 744 -23.65 4.97 22.03
C GLU A 744 -23.03 4.51 23.37
N GLU A 745 -21.69 4.51 23.46
CA GLU A 745 -20.95 4.07 24.66
C GLU A 745 -20.81 5.19 25.70
N VAL A 746 -21.24 6.41 25.36
CA VAL A 746 -21.12 7.59 26.20
C VAL A 746 -22.44 7.82 26.94
N ALA A 747 -22.45 7.55 28.25
CA ALA A 747 -23.58 7.85 29.13
C ALA A 747 -23.41 9.24 29.75
N VAL A 748 -24.35 10.14 29.43
CA VAL A 748 -24.44 11.52 29.98
C VAL A 748 -25.80 11.68 30.66
N THR A 749 -25.82 12.15 31.91
CA THR A 749 -27.07 12.37 32.66
C THR A 749 -27.76 13.67 32.24
N SER A 750 -29.06 13.81 32.56
CA SER A 750 -29.81 15.04 32.27
C SER A 750 -29.19 16.30 32.89
N ASP A 751 -28.61 16.18 34.09
CA ASP A 751 -27.93 17.30 34.76
C ASP A 751 -26.61 17.66 34.06
N GLU A 752 -25.88 16.65 33.58
CA GLU A 752 -24.64 16.84 32.82
C GLU A 752 -24.88 17.48 31.45
N MET A 753 -26.06 17.29 30.84
CA MET A 753 -26.43 17.91 29.56
C MET A 753 -26.52 19.44 29.63
N GLU A 754 -26.81 20.00 30.81
CA GLU A 754 -26.87 21.46 31.03
C GLU A 754 -25.51 22.08 31.38
N MET A 755 -24.47 21.25 31.57
CA MET A 755 -23.11 21.73 31.79
C MET A 755 -22.44 22.18 30.48
N TYR A 756 -21.24 22.76 30.60
CA TYR A 756 -20.45 23.29 29.50
C TYR A 756 -19.14 22.51 29.31
N ILE A 757 -18.62 22.50 28.10
CA ILE A 757 -17.27 22.01 27.77
C ILE A 757 -16.49 23.14 27.13
N ASP A 758 -15.29 23.37 27.64
CA ASP A 758 -14.33 24.24 26.99
C ASP A 758 -13.53 23.46 25.94
N LEU A 759 -13.68 23.83 24.67
CA LEU A 759 -13.07 23.15 23.53
C LEU A 759 -11.68 23.72 23.15
N HIS A 760 -11.35 24.95 23.56
CA HIS A 760 -10.08 25.61 23.20
C HIS A 760 -8.85 24.72 23.36
N PRO A 761 -8.59 24.09 24.53
CA PRO A 761 -7.35 23.33 24.74
C PRO A 761 -7.27 22.03 23.90
N LEU A 762 -8.40 21.54 23.37
CA LEU A 762 -8.49 20.31 22.58
C LEU A 762 -8.50 20.57 21.07
N THR A 763 -8.75 21.81 20.65
CA THR A 763 -8.81 22.21 19.25
C THR A 763 -7.44 22.33 18.62
N ASN A 764 -7.35 22.01 17.33
CA ASN A 764 -6.22 22.43 16.52
C ASN A 764 -6.35 23.94 16.28
N SER A 765 -5.49 24.72 16.95
CA SER A 765 -5.46 26.18 16.90
C SER A 765 -5.07 26.76 15.54
N THR A 766 -4.46 25.96 14.66
CA THR A 766 -3.93 26.42 13.37
C THR A 766 -4.35 25.46 12.24
N PRO A 767 -5.66 25.33 11.96
CA PRO A 767 -6.11 24.52 10.84
C PRO A 767 -5.70 25.18 9.52
N TYR A 768 -5.45 24.38 8.49
CA TYR A 768 -5.26 24.92 7.14
C TYR A 768 -6.56 25.54 6.64
N THR A 769 -6.45 26.77 6.12
CA THR A 769 -7.56 27.52 5.55
C THR A 769 -7.25 27.96 4.12
N VAL A 770 -8.30 28.11 3.31
CA VAL A 770 -8.23 28.72 1.98
C VAL A 770 -9.34 29.75 1.82
N MET A 771 -9.06 30.83 1.09
CA MET A 771 -10.11 31.78 0.72
C MET A 771 -11.05 31.18 -0.32
N GLU A 772 -12.34 31.53 -0.26
CA GLU A 772 -13.38 31.09 -1.21
C GLU A 772 -13.01 31.32 -2.69
N SER A 773 -12.22 32.36 -2.98
CA SER A 773 -11.80 32.74 -4.35
C SER A 773 -10.69 31.86 -4.93
N ILE A 774 -10.11 30.93 -4.16
CA ILE A 774 -9.08 30.02 -4.66
C ILE A 774 -9.68 29.06 -5.69
N SER A 775 -8.90 28.68 -6.72
CA SER A 775 -9.32 27.64 -7.65
C SER A 775 -9.26 26.26 -7.00
N VAL A 776 -10.19 25.38 -7.40
CA VAL A 776 -10.26 24.01 -6.89
C VAL A 776 -8.98 23.23 -7.20
N ALA A 777 -8.37 23.45 -8.37
CA ALA A 777 -7.08 22.86 -8.72
C ALA A 777 -5.97 23.19 -7.70
N LYS A 778 -5.88 24.45 -7.25
CA LYS A 778 -4.87 24.87 -6.27
C LYS A 778 -5.17 24.34 -4.87
N ALA A 779 -6.45 24.30 -4.48
CA ALA A 779 -6.88 23.69 -3.22
C ALA A 779 -6.59 22.18 -3.17
N LEU A 780 -6.78 21.46 -4.28
CA LEU A 780 -6.48 20.02 -4.39
C LEU A 780 -5.00 19.73 -4.16
N VAL A 781 -4.10 20.52 -4.76
CA VAL A 781 -2.65 20.38 -4.58
C VAL A 781 -2.28 20.57 -3.10
N LEU A 782 -2.77 21.63 -2.47
CA LEU A 782 -2.55 21.88 -1.03
C LEU A 782 -3.07 20.73 -0.16
N PHE A 783 -4.30 20.29 -0.41
CA PHE A 783 -4.95 19.20 0.32
C PHE A 783 -4.14 17.91 0.24
N ARG A 784 -3.63 17.59 -0.95
CA ARG A 784 -2.84 16.38 -1.19
C ARG A 784 -1.45 16.47 -0.56
N GLU A 785 -0.68 17.53 -0.83
CA GLU A 785 0.72 17.64 -0.44
C GLU A 785 0.91 17.64 1.08
N VAL A 786 -0.01 18.27 1.82
CA VAL A 786 0.02 18.29 3.28
C VAL A 786 -0.64 17.03 3.87
N GLY A 787 -1.48 16.33 3.09
CA GLY A 787 -2.21 15.14 3.53
C GLY A 787 -3.36 15.48 4.47
N LEU A 788 -4.14 16.50 4.12
CA LEU A 788 -5.25 16.98 4.93
C LEU A 788 -6.43 16.01 4.92
N ARG A 789 -7.25 16.08 5.97
CA ARG A 789 -8.59 15.46 6.03
C ARG A 789 -9.71 16.49 5.85
N HIS A 790 -9.54 17.65 6.48
CA HIS A 790 -10.46 18.77 6.45
C HIS A 790 -9.68 20.02 6.07
N LEU A 791 -10.20 20.81 5.13
CA LEU A 791 -9.63 22.10 4.74
C LEU A 791 -10.72 23.16 4.82
N LEU A 792 -10.54 24.18 5.67
CA LEU A 792 -11.56 25.18 5.93
C LEU A 792 -11.60 26.24 4.83
N ILE A 793 -12.80 26.66 4.46
CA ILE A 793 -13.05 27.74 3.49
C ILE A 793 -13.47 28.98 4.26
N VAL A 794 -12.69 30.05 4.10
CA VAL A 794 -12.94 31.36 4.71
C VAL A 794 -13.44 32.37 3.68
N PRO A 795 -14.33 33.30 4.06
CA PRO A 795 -14.84 34.34 3.17
C PRO A 795 -13.73 35.31 2.76
N LYS A 796 -13.89 35.94 1.60
CA LYS A 796 -13.00 37.02 1.16
C LYS A 796 -13.23 38.30 1.97
N TYR A 797 -14.44 38.52 2.43
CA TYR A 797 -14.83 39.70 3.20
C TYR A 797 -15.51 39.27 4.50
N GLU A 798 -14.97 39.72 5.62
CA GLU A 798 -15.58 39.53 6.93
C GLU A 798 -16.65 40.62 7.14
N ALA A 799 -17.89 40.19 7.38
CA ALA A 799 -19.02 41.08 7.66
C ALA A 799 -19.58 40.77 9.05
N ALA A 800 -20.13 41.78 9.73
CA ALA A 800 -20.77 41.60 11.03
C ALA A 800 -21.95 40.62 10.92
N GLY A 801 -21.91 39.52 11.68
CA GLY A 801 -22.91 38.46 11.66
C GLY A 801 -22.73 37.39 10.55
N ALA A 802 -21.69 37.48 9.73
CA ALA A 802 -21.34 36.41 8.79
C ALA A 802 -20.50 35.34 9.50
N SER A 803 -20.81 34.06 9.24
CA SER A 803 -19.99 32.95 9.73
C SER A 803 -18.57 33.08 9.16
N PRO A 804 -17.52 32.95 10.00
CA PRO A 804 -16.16 33.11 9.52
C PRO A 804 -15.70 31.88 8.72
N VAL A 805 -16.45 30.78 8.79
CA VAL A 805 -16.29 29.59 7.95
C VAL A 805 -17.51 29.46 7.02
N ILE A 806 -17.28 29.49 5.72
CA ILE A 806 -18.34 29.26 4.71
C ILE A 806 -18.52 27.77 4.45
N GLY A 807 -17.42 27.01 4.45
CA GLY A 807 -17.42 25.63 3.99
C GLY A 807 -16.24 24.82 4.51
N ILE A 808 -16.33 23.50 4.35
CA ILE A 808 -15.22 22.56 4.60
C ILE A 808 -15.05 21.70 3.36
N LEU A 809 -13.82 21.66 2.84
CA LEU A 809 -13.41 20.71 1.82
C LEU A 809 -12.90 19.43 2.47
N THR A 810 -13.38 18.31 1.97
CA THR A 810 -12.93 16.97 2.30
C THR A 810 -12.45 16.27 1.04
N ARG A 811 -11.85 15.09 1.22
CA ARG A 811 -11.37 14.24 0.12
C ARG A 811 -12.46 13.96 -0.93
N GLN A 812 -13.69 13.74 -0.51
CA GLN A 812 -14.79 13.41 -1.42
C GLN A 812 -15.18 14.61 -2.29
N ASP A 813 -15.07 15.83 -1.75
CA ASP A 813 -15.44 17.05 -2.47
C ASP A 813 -14.46 17.36 -3.61
N LEU A 814 -13.22 16.90 -3.47
CA LEU A 814 -12.13 17.14 -4.42
C LEU A 814 -12.02 16.05 -5.50
N ARG A 815 -12.92 15.05 -5.51
CA ARG A 815 -12.92 14.02 -6.56
C ARG A 815 -13.55 14.55 -7.83
N ALA A 816 -12.85 14.39 -8.94
CA ALA A 816 -13.33 14.80 -10.27
C ALA A 816 -14.76 14.30 -10.56
N TYR A 817 -15.04 13.03 -10.30
CA TYR A 817 -16.36 12.43 -10.50
C TYR A 817 -17.48 13.13 -9.69
N ASN A 818 -17.23 13.45 -8.42
CA ASN A 818 -18.22 14.09 -7.53
C ASN A 818 -18.47 15.55 -7.92
N ILE A 819 -17.43 16.25 -8.38
CA ILE A 819 -17.57 17.61 -8.87
C ILE A 819 -18.37 17.61 -10.18
N LEU A 820 -18.09 16.69 -11.10
CA LEU A 820 -18.85 16.58 -12.35
C LEU A 820 -20.31 16.18 -12.14
N SER A 821 -20.63 15.42 -11.08
CA SER A 821 -22.03 15.11 -10.75
C SER A 821 -22.78 16.33 -10.20
N ALA A 822 -22.11 17.21 -9.46
CA ALA A 822 -22.69 18.48 -9.00
C ALA A 822 -22.74 19.56 -10.10
N PHE A 823 -21.74 19.60 -10.99
CA PHE A 823 -21.59 20.59 -12.05
C PHE A 823 -21.53 19.92 -13.44
N PRO A 824 -22.64 19.34 -13.93
CA PRO A 824 -22.66 18.55 -15.17
C PRO A 824 -22.37 19.37 -16.43
N HIS A 825 -22.45 20.70 -16.37
CA HIS A 825 -22.12 21.57 -17.49
C HIS A 825 -20.61 21.56 -17.84
N LEU A 826 -19.75 21.20 -16.89
CA LEU A 826 -18.30 21.11 -17.10
C LEU A 826 -17.88 19.91 -17.96
N ASP A 827 -18.68 18.83 -17.96
CA ASP A 827 -18.41 17.59 -18.70
C ASP A 827 -18.51 17.79 -20.22
N ARG A 828 -19.39 18.71 -20.66
CA ARG A 828 -19.61 19.01 -22.09
C ARG A 828 -18.39 19.60 -22.80
N SER A 829 -17.40 20.14 -22.10
CA SER A 829 -16.19 20.68 -22.74
C SER A 829 -15.25 19.59 -23.29
N LYS A 830 -15.37 18.32 -22.84
CA LYS A 830 -14.60 17.18 -23.40
C LYS A 830 -15.10 16.76 -24.80
N GLY A 831 -16.33 17.08 -25.17
CA GLY A 831 -16.92 16.71 -26.48
C GLY A 831 -16.65 17.70 -27.62
N GLY A 832 -16.23 18.93 -27.32
CA GLY A 832 -16.11 20.01 -28.32
C GLY A 832 -14.71 20.24 -28.91
N GLY A 833 -13.69 19.51 -28.44
CA GLY A 833 -12.28 19.75 -28.79
C GLY A 833 -11.59 18.65 -29.61
N LYS A 834 -12.35 17.72 -30.19
CA LYS A 834 -11.84 16.74 -31.16
C LYS A 834 -12.61 16.88 -32.47
N ASN A 835 -12.33 17.96 -33.20
CA ASN A 835 -12.52 18.06 -34.64
C ASN A 835 -11.18 18.39 -35.28
#